data_AF-S4Y9U3-F1
#
_entry.id   AF-S4Y9U3-F1
#
_cell.length_a   1.000
_cell.length_b   1.000
_cell.length_c   1.000
_cell.angle_alpha   90.00
_cell.angle_beta   90.00
_cell.angle_gamma   90.00
#
_symmetry.space_group_name_H-M   'P 1'
#
loop_
_entity.id
_entity.type
_entity.pdbx_description
1 polymer ?
#
loop_
_entity_poly.entity_id
_entity_poly.type
_entity_poly.pdbx_seq_one_letter_code
_entity_poly.pdbx_strand_id
1 'polypeptide(L)'
;MELSFEDGETSLSVRRFSVQEAISSLFTVSVWARSRNESLELDSIVGKAAALRVVSGYKWALLGGARYWTGICSYMEQTQAEPTGLSTYYLRIVPRAWLMTQRRGYRVYQHRSIPDIVDELLGEWAITPVWQIDRGKYPKLEYKIQYGESDYAFMSRLLEEAGIAFVFPDNDAKGSQLTLSDKLHSGEPRPAPPIHFVDNPNRASEKEFVTAVRISCEVRPGAHTVRDYDFRNPAFRLFGEARKAPAPEDKYEHYHYDPGAFLVEGGKGGDTPTADDKGVARHDQKYGRDLAERSLLSARADRRSVSFDMNTIDLWPGQIFSIENHPHAELGVDQKLLVTEFSMEGTPDEEWSMSARALFVDPATPYHPQIKTPKPIVHSVQSATVVGPKGQEIHTDEFGRVRVQFPWDREGKHDDRSSCWIRVSQGWAGTGFGTIMTPRIGQEVLVGFLEGDPDQPIIVGRVYNATNQVPYKLPQHRTRSTWKSNSSLGGGGFNEIMFEDLKGKELVYVQAQKDLRKLVKNDETITVGANRQKLVVVNETETTGANRTEVTGANRTEITGANRTTTIGGSSSKQVGGDELERTDGNLTIYIGKNQDIVIKGTKREQIEGDSHLRVKGKRNQRVDGNQSLTVKKSRQEKIGKRHATEAGEEIHLKAGTALVIEAAQDLTLKGPGGFIRIDAGGITIKGNLVKINSGGSPGSGSGASPEEPAEAVEAVIEAPERPVPDNLGITGLGQ
;
A
#
# COMPACT_ATOMS: atom_id res chain seq x y z
N MET A 1 14.62 57.38 -34.61
CA MET A 1 14.42 56.38 -33.55
C MET A 1 13.64 57.03 -32.44
N GLU A 2 12.65 56.34 -31.89
CA GLU A 2 11.74 56.89 -30.87
C GLU A 2 11.69 55.92 -29.69
N LEU A 3 11.84 56.46 -28.47
CA LEU A 3 11.60 55.74 -27.22
C LEU A 3 10.24 56.16 -26.66
N SER A 4 9.51 55.20 -26.11
CA SER A 4 8.26 55.48 -25.39
C SER A 4 8.22 54.72 -24.08
N PHE A 5 7.79 55.39 -23.02
CA PHE A 5 7.69 54.85 -21.66
C PHE A 5 6.28 55.02 -21.10
N GLU A 6 5.85 54.08 -20.26
CA GLU A 6 4.53 54.11 -19.61
C GLU A 6 4.32 55.33 -18.73
N ASP A 7 5.38 55.83 -18.08
CA ASP A 7 5.33 56.99 -17.18
C ASP A 7 5.32 58.34 -17.92
N GLY A 8 5.41 58.33 -19.26
CA GLY A 8 5.41 59.52 -20.09
C GLY A 8 6.77 60.22 -20.22
N GLU A 9 7.87 59.58 -19.82
CA GLU A 9 9.22 60.11 -20.04
C GLU A 9 9.51 60.32 -21.55
N THR A 10 10.06 61.49 -21.91
CA THR A 10 10.30 61.90 -23.31
C THR A 10 11.63 62.62 -23.55
N SER A 11 12.40 62.88 -22.49
CA SER A 11 13.67 63.60 -22.54
C SER A 11 14.85 62.76 -23.06
N LEU A 12 14.70 61.44 -23.14
CA LEU A 12 15.74 60.51 -23.58
C LEU A 12 15.87 60.46 -25.10
N SER A 13 17.03 60.85 -25.61
CA SER A 13 17.40 60.79 -27.02
C SER A 13 18.40 59.66 -27.27
N VAL A 14 18.03 58.68 -28.11
CA VAL A 14 18.87 57.52 -28.45
C VAL A 14 20.21 57.95 -29.07
N ARG A 15 21.31 57.34 -28.65
CA ARG A 15 22.68 57.54 -29.17
C ARG A 15 23.31 56.29 -29.70
N ARG A 16 23.02 55.15 -29.08
CA ARG A 16 23.41 53.83 -29.56
C ARG A 16 22.30 52.87 -29.21
N PHE A 17 22.09 51.87 -30.04
CA PHE A 17 21.21 50.77 -29.72
C PHE A 17 21.81 49.45 -30.18
N SER A 18 21.38 48.37 -29.55
CA SER A 18 21.67 47.00 -29.95
C SER A 18 20.44 46.14 -29.70
N VAL A 19 20.08 45.31 -30.69
CA VAL A 19 18.97 44.37 -30.66
C VAL A 19 19.52 42.96 -30.85
N GLN A 20 19.02 42.03 -30.06
CA GLN A 20 19.25 40.60 -30.18
C GLN A 20 17.93 39.86 -30.08
N GLU A 21 17.63 39.02 -31.07
CA GLU A 21 16.42 38.21 -31.14
C GLU A 21 16.79 36.78 -31.58
N ALA A 22 16.10 35.78 -31.04
CA ALA A 22 16.22 34.41 -31.53
C ALA A 22 14.91 33.63 -31.32
N ILE A 23 14.70 32.57 -32.12
CA ILE A 23 13.60 31.63 -31.89
C ILE A 23 13.75 31.01 -30.50
N SER A 24 12.62 30.88 -29.81
CA SER A 24 12.52 30.34 -28.45
C SER A 24 13.45 31.03 -27.45
N SER A 25 13.70 32.33 -27.65
CA SER A 25 14.49 33.18 -26.76
C SER A 25 13.80 34.53 -26.54
N LEU A 26 13.97 35.11 -25.36
CA LEU A 26 13.48 36.45 -25.07
C LEU A 26 14.40 37.47 -25.75
N PHE A 27 13.83 38.37 -26.57
CA PHE A 27 14.63 39.42 -27.20
C PHE A 27 15.22 40.37 -26.15
N THR A 28 16.33 41.01 -26.51
CA THR A 28 16.96 42.06 -25.70
C THR A 28 17.25 43.27 -26.57
N VAL A 29 16.77 44.43 -26.14
CA VAL A 29 17.05 45.73 -26.74
C VAL A 29 17.82 46.57 -25.75
N SER A 30 19.08 46.82 -26.05
CA SER A 30 20.00 47.66 -25.28
C SER A 30 20.05 49.05 -25.89
N VAL A 31 19.78 50.10 -25.11
CA VAL A 31 19.76 51.48 -25.61
C VAL A 31 20.61 52.36 -24.72
N TRP A 32 21.51 53.13 -25.33
CA TRP A 32 22.20 54.24 -24.69
C TRP A 32 21.56 55.53 -25.16
N ALA A 33 20.98 56.29 -24.25
CA ALA A 33 20.26 57.52 -24.53
C ALA A 33 20.78 58.68 -23.68
N ARG A 34 20.75 59.89 -24.21
CA ARG A 34 21.11 61.11 -23.49
C ARG A 34 19.86 61.87 -23.08
N SER A 35 19.87 62.43 -21.87
CA SER A 35 18.86 63.38 -21.40
C SER A 35 19.52 64.66 -20.88
N ARG A 36 18.76 65.77 -20.95
CA ARG A 36 19.08 67.03 -20.24
C ARG A 36 18.59 67.02 -18.78
N ASN A 37 17.84 66.00 -18.39
CA ASN A 37 17.53 65.73 -17.00
C ASN A 37 18.67 64.90 -16.42
N GLU A 38 19.44 65.49 -15.50
CA GLU A 38 20.59 64.85 -14.87
C GLU A 38 20.20 63.89 -13.73
N SER A 39 18.93 63.93 -13.30
CA SER A 39 18.39 63.18 -12.17
C SER A 39 17.06 62.50 -12.54
N LEU A 40 17.04 61.70 -13.61
CA LEU A 40 15.89 60.85 -13.93
C LEU A 40 15.59 59.87 -12.78
N GLU A 41 14.31 59.77 -12.41
CA GLU A 41 13.82 58.83 -11.39
C GLU A 41 13.77 57.41 -11.98
N LEU A 42 14.85 56.64 -11.86
CA LEU A 42 14.97 55.33 -12.52
C LEU A 42 13.84 54.35 -12.14
N ASP A 43 13.39 54.38 -10.89
CA ASP A 43 12.31 53.53 -10.37
C ASP A 43 10.94 53.84 -11.02
N SER A 44 10.76 55.02 -11.64
CA SER A 44 9.54 55.31 -12.39
C SER A 44 9.50 54.58 -13.74
N ILE A 45 10.66 54.17 -14.27
CA ILE A 45 10.82 53.57 -15.60
C ILE A 45 11.05 52.05 -15.50
N VAL A 46 11.93 51.61 -14.58
CA VAL A 46 12.28 50.20 -14.42
C VAL A 46 11.04 49.39 -13.97
N GLY A 47 10.85 48.22 -14.60
CA GLY A 47 9.72 47.33 -14.36
C GLY A 47 8.43 47.69 -15.12
N LYS A 48 8.36 48.86 -15.76
CA LYS A 48 7.18 49.34 -16.50
C LYS A 48 7.31 49.17 -18.02
N ALA A 49 6.21 49.39 -18.73
CA ALA A 49 6.20 49.24 -20.18
C ALA A 49 7.13 50.25 -20.87
N ALA A 50 7.92 49.76 -21.81
CA ALA A 50 8.83 50.56 -22.62
C ALA A 50 8.88 50.01 -24.04
N ALA A 51 9.10 50.89 -25.01
CA ALA A 51 9.30 50.49 -26.39
C ALA A 51 10.38 51.29 -27.10
N LEU A 52 11.07 50.62 -28.03
CA LEU A 52 11.94 51.24 -29.00
C LEU A 52 11.33 51.06 -30.39
N ARG A 53 11.18 52.18 -31.09
CA ARG A 53 10.87 52.20 -32.51
C ARG A 53 12.08 52.66 -33.32
N VAL A 54 12.50 51.84 -34.26
CA VAL A 54 13.57 52.17 -35.20
C VAL A 54 12.95 52.30 -36.59
N VAL A 55 13.40 53.30 -37.37
CA VAL A 55 13.00 53.48 -38.76
C VAL A 55 14.28 53.54 -39.57
N SER A 56 14.53 52.53 -40.41
CA SER A 56 15.65 52.56 -41.34
C SER A 56 15.36 53.66 -42.37
N GLY A 57 16.14 54.74 -42.37
CA GLY A 57 15.95 55.90 -43.25
C GLY A 57 16.17 55.62 -44.74
N TYR A 58 16.23 54.36 -45.15
CA TYR A 58 16.37 53.91 -46.53
C TYR A 58 15.03 54.00 -47.26
N LYS A 59 15.02 54.72 -48.39
CA LYS A 59 13.81 55.06 -49.17
C LYS A 59 13.09 53.84 -49.79
N TRP A 60 13.71 52.66 -49.75
CA TRP A 60 13.31 51.45 -50.46
C TRP A 60 13.08 50.24 -49.55
N ALA A 61 13.19 50.40 -48.22
CA ALA A 61 12.74 49.38 -47.28
C ALA A 61 11.22 49.22 -47.39
N LEU A 62 10.74 47.99 -47.64
CA LEU A 62 9.31 47.71 -47.69
C LEU A 62 8.62 48.14 -46.37
N LEU A 63 7.35 48.56 -46.42
CA LEU A 63 6.57 49.04 -45.25
C LEU A 63 7.16 50.27 -44.52
N GLY A 64 8.07 51.02 -45.13
CA GLY A 64 8.66 52.22 -44.53
C GLY A 64 9.79 51.93 -43.54
N GLY A 65 10.29 50.68 -43.50
CA GLY A 65 11.49 50.30 -42.76
C GLY A 65 11.41 50.49 -41.24
N ALA A 66 10.20 50.50 -40.68
CA ALA A 66 10.00 50.65 -39.24
C ALA A 66 9.97 49.29 -38.56
N ARG A 67 10.62 49.18 -37.39
CA ARG A 67 10.45 48.06 -36.46
C ARG A 67 10.18 48.54 -35.05
N TYR A 68 9.35 47.79 -34.34
CA TYR A 68 8.89 48.09 -33.00
C TYR A 68 9.21 46.95 -32.03
N TRP A 69 9.97 47.26 -31.00
CA TRP A 69 10.17 46.38 -29.85
C TRP A 69 9.42 46.91 -28.66
N THR A 70 8.34 46.22 -28.28
CA THR A 70 7.51 46.61 -27.13
C THR A 70 7.65 45.59 -26.01
N GLY A 71 7.91 46.06 -24.80
CA GLY A 71 8.10 45.18 -23.66
C GLY A 71 8.16 45.97 -22.36
N ILE A 72 9.09 45.60 -21.49
CA ILE A 72 9.33 46.26 -20.22
C ILE A 72 10.78 46.73 -20.12
N CYS A 73 11.02 47.82 -19.39
CA CYS A 73 12.38 48.21 -19.01
C CYS A 73 12.86 47.30 -17.86
N SER A 74 13.69 46.30 -18.14
CA SER A 74 14.21 45.38 -17.12
C SER A 74 15.35 45.94 -16.29
N TYR A 75 16.06 46.94 -16.82
CA TYR A 75 17.25 47.52 -16.20
C TYR A 75 17.48 48.91 -16.76
N MET A 76 17.91 49.83 -15.91
CA MET A 76 18.35 51.17 -16.29
C MET A 76 19.48 51.63 -15.37
N GLU A 77 20.48 52.30 -15.93
CA GLU A 77 21.59 52.91 -15.18
C GLU A 77 21.97 54.26 -15.77
N GLN A 78 22.43 55.17 -14.92
CA GLN A 78 23.10 56.39 -15.34
C GLN A 78 24.60 56.10 -15.54
N THR A 79 24.99 55.87 -16.79
CA THR A 79 26.37 55.51 -17.15
C THR A 79 27.35 56.69 -17.05
N GLN A 80 26.87 57.91 -17.27
CA GLN A 80 27.69 59.12 -17.25
C GLN A 80 26.85 60.34 -16.88
N ALA A 81 27.40 61.22 -16.04
CA ALA A 81 26.87 62.56 -15.77
C ALA A 81 27.91 63.60 -16.21
N GLU A 82 27.55 64.49 -17.11
CA GLU A 82 28.42 65.58 -17.56
C GLU A 82 28.18 66.85 -16.73
N PRO A 83 29.22 67.61 -16.36
CA PRO A 83 29.07 68.89 -15.66
C PRO A 83 28.26 69.96 -16.43
N THR A 84 27.98 69.71 -17.71
CA THR A 84 27.17 70.54 -18.62
C THR A 84 25.66 70.35 -18.45
N GLY A 85 25.23 69.43 -17.57
CA GLY A 85 23.82 69.08 -17.34
C GLY A 85 23.28 68.02 -18.32
N LEU A 86 24.16 67.33 -19.06
CA LEU A 86 23.82 66.20 -19.92
C LEU A 86 24.18 64.89 -19.23
N SER A 87 23.25 63.95 -19.18
CA SER A 87 23.48 62.61 -18.62
C SER A 87 23.22 61.53 -19.65
N THR A 88 24.04 60.49 -19.65
CA THR A 88 23.87 59.30 -20.51
C THR A 88 23.34 58.14 -19.66
N TYR A 89 22.22 57.58 -20.11
CA TYR A 89 21.54 56.46 -19.50
C TYR A 89 21.64 55.23 -20.41
N TYR A 90 21.90 54.08 -19.82
CA TYR A 90 21.72 52.79 -20.47
C TYR A 90 20.43 52.17 -19.97
N LEU A 91 19.61 51.61 -20.86
CA LEU A 91 18.41 50.87 -20.52
C LEU A 91 18.30 49.58 -21.34
N ARG A 92 17.61 48.60 -20.77
CA ARG A 92 17.36 47.30 -21.38
C ARG A 92 15.87 47.00 -21.47
N ILE A 93 15.35 46.99 -22.69
CA ILE A 93 13.97 46.60 -23.00
C ILE A 93 13.94 45.11 -23.36
N VAL A 94 13.05 44.36 -22.71
CA VAL A 94 12.85 42.91 -22.90
C VAL A 94 11.35 42.61 -23.02
N PRO A 95 10.93 41.49 -23.62
CA PRO A 95 9.51 41.15 -23.67
C PRO A 95 8.94 40.98 -22.26
N ARG A 96 7.63 41.21 -22.11
CA ARG A 96 6.92 41.02 -20.83
C ARG A 96 7.11 39.61 -20.24
N ALA A 97 7.27 38.59 -21.09
CA ALA A 97 7.58 37.22 -20.70
C ALA A 97 8.89 37.09 -19.87
N TRP A 98 9.78 38.08 -19.92
CA TRP A 98 10.96 38.12 -19.04
C TRP A 98 10.61 38.15 -17.55
N LEU A 99 9.47 38.73 -17.15
CA LEU A 99 9.03 38.72 -15.76
C LEU A 99 8.84 37.30 -15.21
N MET A 100 8.50 36.34 -16.07
CA MET A 100 8.38 34.92 -15.72
C MET A 100 9.70 34.30 -15.25
N THR A 101 10.84 34.92 -15.56
CA THR A 101 12.15 34.48 -15.06
C THR A 101 12.36 34.83 -13.58
N GLN A 102 11.59 35.79 -13.05
CA GLN A 102 11.74 36.34 -11.71
C GLN A 102 10.97 35.54 -10.65
N ARG A 103 9.88 34.84 -11.04
CA ARG A 103 9.12 33.97 -10.14
C ARG A 103 9.59 32.53 -10.27
N ARG A 104 9.91 31.91 -9.14
CA ARG A 104 10.22 30.48 -9.02
C ARG A 104 9.23 29.83 -8.07
N GLY A 105 8.84 28.59 -8.36
CA GLY A 105 7.77 27.94 -7.62
C GLY A 105 7.80 26.43 -7.65
N TYR A 106 6.85 25.86 -6.92
CA TYR A 106 6.52 24.44 -6.94
C TYR A 106 5.02 24.30 -7.20
N ARG A 107 4.65 23.65 -8.29
CA ARG A 107 3.25 23.54 -8.72
C ARG A 107 2.98 22.20 -9.39
N VAL A 108 1.77 21.70 -9.20
CA VAL A 108 1.31 20.42 -9.72
C VAL A 108 0.23 20.67 -10.76
N TYR A 109 0.46 20.21 -11.99
CA TYR A 109 -0.50 20.24 -13.09
C TYR A 109 -0.98 18.82 -13.38
N GLN A 110 -2.29 18.62 -13.37
CA GLN A 110 -2.93 17.33 -13.59
C GLN A 110 -3.95 17.40 -14.71
N HIS A 111 -4.01 16.34 -15.51
CA HIS A 111 -5.03 16.13 -16.55
C HIS A 111 -5.12 17.30 -17.56
N ARG A 112 -3.96 17.83 -17.97
CA ARG A 112 -3.80 19.00 -18.85
C ARG A 112 -2.81 18.73 -19.97
N SER A 113 -3.04 19.33 -21.12
CA SER A 113 -2.06 19.33 -22.21
C SER A 113 -0.99 20.40 -21.96
N ILE A 114 0.17 20.27 -22.61
CA ILE A 114 1.24 21.28 -22.52
C ILE A 114 0.73 22.68 -22.92
N PRO A 115 -0.01 22.87 -24.03
CA PRO A 115 -0.58 24.17 -24.37
C PRO A 115 -1.52 24.75 -23.30
N ASP A 116 -2.31 23.92 -22.62
CA ASP A 116 -3.22 24.38 -21.54
C ASP A 116 -2.44 24.84 -20.30
N ILE A 117 -1.33 24.17 -19.97
CA ILE A 117 -0.43 24.59 -18.88
C ILE A 117 0.22 25.94 -19.22
N VAL A 118 0.69 26.09 -20.47
CA VAL A 118 1.32 27.33 -20.94
C VAL A 118 0.34 28.51 -20.95
N ASP A 119 -0.92 28.30 -21.36
CA ASP A 119 -1.95 29.34 -21.28
C ASP A 119 -2.21 29.81 -19.84
N GLU A 120 -2.28 28.88 -18.89
CA GLU A 120 -2.45 29.22 -17.47
C GLU A 120 -1.27 30.04 -16.95
N LEU A 121 -0.04 29.60 -17.22
CA LEU A 121 1.17 30.33 -16.83
C LEU A 121 1.20 31.73 -17.42
N LEU A 122 0.99 31.88 -18.73
CA LEU A 122 1.02 33.19 -19.40
C LEU A 122 -0.11 34.12 -18.93
N GLY A 123 -1.29 33.56 -18.66
CA GLY A 123 -2.45 34.29 -18.14
C GLY A 123 -2.17 34.97 -16.81
N GLU A 124 -1.43 34.31 -15.90
CA GLU A 124 -1.03 34.90 -14.61
C GLU A 124 -0.12 36.13 -14.76
N TRP A 125 0.59 36.26 -15.88
CA TRP A 125 1.44 37.40 -16.21
C TRP A 125 0.75 38.43 -17.11
N ALA A 126 -0.54 38.25 -17.40
CA ALA A 126 -1.32 39.03 -18.35
C ALA A 126 -0.68 39.07 -19.75
N ILE A 127 -0.16 37.91 -20.21
CA ILE A 127 0.39 37.74 -21.55
C ILE A 127 -0.60 36.91 -22.36
N THR A 128 -1.13 37.49 -23.45
CA THR A 128 -2.03 36.78 -24.37
C THR A 128 -1.24 36.32 -25.59
N PRO A 129 -0.91 35.03 -25.70
CA PRO A 129 -0.18 34.50 -26.86
C PRO A 129 -1.05 34.39 -28.10
N VAL A 130 -0.40 34.33 -29.27
CA VAL A 130 -1.00 33.85 -30.51
C VAL A 130 -0.57 32.41 -30.74
N TRP A 131 -1.55 31.49 -30.78
CA TRP A 131 -1.27 30.08 -31.05
C TRP A 131 -1.45 29.74 -32.53
N GLN A 132 -0.43 29.10 -33.10
CA GLN A 132 -0.42 28.58 -34.46
C GLN A 132 -0.13 27.07 -34.45
N ILE A 133 -0.89 26.34 -33.64
CA ILE A 133 -0.77 24.88 -33.49
C ILE A 133 -2.12 24.22 -33.69
N ASP A 134 -2.12 22.92 -33.97
CA ASP A 134 -3.30 22.08 -33.82
C ASP A 134 -3.34 21.51 -32.39
N ARG A 135 -4.18 22.10 -31.54
CA ARG A 135 -4.33 21.71 -30.13
C ARG A 135 -4.67 20.23 -29.96
N GLY A 136 -5.38 19.62 -30.91
CA GLY A 136 -5.79 18.20 -30.83
C GLY A 136 -4.63 17.21 -30.90
N LYS A 137 -3.44 17.64 -31.35
CA LYS A 137 -2.23 16.80 -31.41
C LYS A 137 -1.53 16.62 -30.07
N TYR A 138 -1.82 17.47 -29.10
CA TYR A 138 -1.14 17.48 -27.80
C TYR A 138 -2.00 16.80 -26.75
N PRO A 139 -1.67 15.56 -26.33
CA PRO A 139 -2.49 14.85 -25.38
C PRO A 139 -2.43 15.52 -24.00
N LYS A 140 -3.43 15.22 -23.18
CA LYS A 140 -3.38 15.54 -21.76
C LYS A 140 -2.42 14.59 -21.05
N LEU A 141 -1.76 15.11 -20.04
CA LEU A 141 -0.77 14.42 -19.22
C LEU A 141 -1.34 14.24 -17.82
N GLU A 142 -1.12 13.07 -17.21
CA GLU A 142 -1.62 12.78 -15.86
C GLU A 142 -1.03 13.72 -14.83
N TYR A 143 0.30 13.93 -14.92
CA TYR A 143 1.08 14.59 -13.88
C TYR A 143 2.26 15.34 -14.50
N LYS A 144 2.34 16.66 -14.28
CA LYS A 144 3.50 17.50 -14.59
C LYS A 144 3.78 18.44 -13.43
N ILE A 145 5.02 18.50 -12.98
CA ILE A 145 5.43 19.31 -11.83
C ILE A 145 6.39 20.40 -12.29
N GLN A 146 6.09 21.65 -11.93
CA GLN A 146 7.10 22.71 -11.85
C GLN A 146 7.85 22.53 -10.53
N TYR A 147 9.14 22.24 -10.54
CA TYR A 147 9.89 21.90 -9.33
C TYR A 147 11.13 22.80 -9.15
N GLY A 148 11.00 23.84 -8.32
CA GLY A 148 12.12 24.73 -7.95
C GLY A 148 12.69 25.57 -9.11
N GLU A 149 11.99 25.60 -10.23
CA GLU A 149 12.36 26.30 -11.47
C GLU A 149 11.50 27.56 -11.67
N SER A 150 11.94 28.46 -12.55
CA SER A 150 11.15 29.66 -12.88
C SER A 150 9.99 29.32 -13.80
N ASP A 151 8.97 30.16 -13.85
CA ASP A 151 7.85 29.96 -14.79
C ASP A 151 8.32 29.96 -16.23
N TYR A 152 9.33 30.80 -16.55
CA TYR A 152 9.95 30.82 -17.86
C TYR A 152 10.67 29.49 -18.17
N ALA A 153 11.45 28.95 -17.24
CA ALA A 153 12.15 27.68 -17.45
C ALA A 153 11.16 26.53 -17.61
N PHE A 154 10.11 26.49 -16.78
CA PHE A 154 9.06 25.49 -16.86
C PHE A 154 8.31 25.56 -18.21
N MET A 155 7.88 26.75 -18.61
CA MET A 155 7.27 26.97 -19.93
C MET A 155 8.22 26.54 -21.05
N SER A 156 9.48 26.96 -21.01
CA SER A 156 10.46 26.68 -22.08
C SER A 156 10.68 25.19 -22.25
N ARG A 157 10.95 24.42 -21.18
CA ARG A 157 11.15 22.97 -21.29
C ARG A 157 9.90 22.22 -21.75
N LEU A 158 8.70 22.69 -21.38
CA LEU A 158 7.46 22.07 -21.85
C LEU A 158 7.25 22.32 -23.35
N LEU A 159 7.52 23.54 -23.82
CA LEU A 159 7.47 23.89 -25.23
C LEU A 159 8.52 23.11 -26.03
N GLU A 160 9.73 22.95 -25.50
CA GLU A 160 10.78 22.11 -26.07
C GLU A 160 10.35 20.63 -26.16
N GLU A 161 9.76 20.05 -25.11
CA GLU A 161 9.22 18.67 -25.07
C GLU A 161 8.09 18.47 -26.11
N ALA A 162 7.20 19.45 -26.22
CA ALA A 162 6.11 19.46 -27.19
C ALA A 162 6.59 19.72 -28.63
N GLY A 163 7.81 20.23 -28.80
CA GLY A 163 8.33 20.65 -30.09
C GLY A 163 7.71 21.94 -30.62
N ILE A 164 7.21 22.81 -29.73
CA ILE A 164 6.59 24.09 -30.04
C ILE A 164 7.63 25.20 -29.84
N ALA A 165 7.87 26.01 -30.87
CA ALA A 165 8.74 27.17 -30.78
C ALA A 165 7.94 28.44 -30.50
N PHE A 166 8.59 29.45 -29.92
CA PHE A 166 7.99 30.78 -29.76
C PHE A 166 8.84 31.89 -30.37
N VAL A 167 8.18 32.94 -30.85
CA VAL A 167 8.79 34.10 -31.51
C VAL A 167 8.04 35.38 -31.15
N PHE A 168 8.65 36.52 -31.46
CA PHE A 168 8.08 37.86 -31.25
C PHE A 168 8.00 38.59 -32.59
N PRO A 169 7.09 38.21 -33.50
CA PRO A 169 6.91 38.91 -34.76
C PRO A 169 6.60 40.38 -34.53
N ASP A 170 7.13 41.21 -35.42
CA ASP A 170 6.76 42.62 -35.46
C ASP A 170 5.41 42.78 -36.14
N ASN A 171 4.54 43.59 -35.53
CA ASN A 171 3.26 43.97 -36.10
C ASN A 171 3.15 45.48 -35.96
N ASP A 172 3.26 46.19 -37.09
CA ASP A 172 3.28 47.64 -37.24
C ASP A 172 2.23 48.41 -36.41
N ALA A 173 1.15 47.74 -35.96
CA ALA A 173 0.08 48.33 -35.15
C ALA A 173 -0.02 47.84 -33.68
N LYS A 174 0.65 46.74 -33.30
CA LYS A 174 0.45 46.07 -31.98
C LYS A 174 1.73 45.79 -31.20
N GLY A 175 2.90 46.01 -31.79
CA GLY A 175 4.19 45.69 -31.17
C GLY A 175 4.49 44.19 -31.14
N SER A 176 5.53 43.82 -30.38
CA SER A 176 6.10 42.47 -30.31
C SER A 176 5.19 41.50 -29.54
N GLN A 177 4.34 40.75 -30.25
CA GLN A 177 3.40 39.80 -29.64
C GLN A 177 4.00 38.38 -29.57
N LEU A 178 3.93 37.73 -28.41
CA LEU A 178 4.36 36.34 -28.25
C LEU A 178 3.51 35.40 -29.14
N THR A 179 4.14 34.72 -30.09
CA THR A 179 3.51 33.77 -30.99
C THR A 179 4.14 32.39 -30.81
N LEU A 180 3.32 31.35 -30.62
CA LEU A 180 3.75 29.96 -30.44
C LEU A 180 3.32 29.10 -31.62
N SER A 181 4.24 28.31 -32.18
CA SER A 181 4.03 27.55 -33.42
C SER A 181 4.87 26.29 -33.45
N ASP A 182 4.28 25.20 -33.95
CA ASP A 182 4.95 23.92 -34.26
C ASP A 182 5.27 23.78 -35.76
N LYS A 183 5.07 24.87 -36.52
CA LYS A 183 5.13 24.88 -37.98
C LYS A 183 5.82 26.10 -38.56
N LEU A 184 6.82 26.64 -37.84
CA LEU A 184 7.62 27.79 -38.33
C LEU A 184 8.28 27.52 -39.69
N HIS A 185 8.66 26.26 -39.97
CA HIS A 185 9.22 25.83 -41.24
C HIS A 185 8.25 25.92 -42.44
N SER A 186 6.95 26.01 -42.19
CA SER A 186 5.90 26.13 -43.21
C SER A 186 5.11 27.44 -43.07
N GLY A 187 5.71 28.46 -42.44
CA GLY A 187 5.12 29.79 -42.33
C GLY A 187 4.99 30.46 -43.70
N GLU A 188 4.19 31.53 -43.76
CA GLU A 188 4.13 32.35 -44.98
C GLU A 188 5.50 33.00 -45.21
N PRO A 189 6.06 32.94 -46.44
CA PRO A 189 7.28 33.64 -46.78
C PRO A 189 7.16 35.15 -46.57
N ARG A 190 8.31 35.81 -46.38
CA ARG A 190 8.46 37.25 -46.42
C ARG A 190 7.68 37.80 -47.63
N PRO A 191 6.80 38.79 -47.45
CA PRO A 191 5.94 39.30 -48.52
C PRO A 191 6.70 40.07 -49.61
N ALA A 192 7.97 40.41 -49.38
CA ALA A 192 8.86 41.04 -50.34
C ALA A 192 9.57 40.02 -51.25
N PRO A 193 10.12 40.45 -52.40
CA PRO A 193 10.97 39.61 -53.23
C PRO A 193 12.17 38.99 -52.47
N PRO A 194 12.76 37.90 -53.01
CA PRO A 194 14.02 37.37 -52.51
C PRO A 194 15.09 38.45 -52.39
N ILE A 195 15.97 38.33 -51.38
CA ILE A 195 17.00 39.34 -51.13
C ILE A 195 18.22 39.04 -52.01
N HIS A 196 18.72 40.05 -52.73
CA HIS A 196 19.89 39.89 -53.59
C HIS A 196 21.16 39.60 -52.78
N PHE A 197 21.94 38.61 -53.19
CA PHE A 197 23.31 38.47 -52.73
C PHE A 197 24.23 39.49 -53.41
N VAL A 198 25.01 40.21 -52.62
CA VAL A 198 26.03 41.16 -53.09
C VAL A 198 27.33 40.91 -52.32
N ASP A 199 28.35 40.40 -53.01
CA ASP A 199 29.65 40.04 -52.39
C ASP A 199 30.38 41.24 -51.79
N ASN A 200 30.44 42.35 -52.54
CA ASN A 200 31.07 43.60 -52.10
C ASN A 200 30.10 44.77 -52.29
N PRO A 201 29.16 44.99 -51.35
CA PRO A 201 28.17 46.05 -51.48
C PRO A 201 28.86 47.42 -51.46
N ASN A 202 28.53 48.26 -52.44
CA ASN A 202 28.94 49.66 -52.42
C ASN A 202 27.84 50.50 -51.73
N ARG A 203 28.24 51.62 -51.13
CA ARG A 203 27.35 52.50 -50.36
C ARG A 203 26.16 53.08 -51.14
N ALA A 204 26.21 53.05 -52.47
CA ALA A 204 25.17 53.55 -53.36
C ALA A 204 24.17 52.48 -53.81
N SER A 205 24.25 51.25 -53.30
CA SER A 205 23.31 50.18 -53.67
C SER A 205 21.90 50.54 -53.19
N GLU A 206 21.04 50.96 -54.13
CA GLU A 206 19.65 51.35 -53.89
C GLU A 206 18.69 50.17 -53.63
N LYS A 207 19.23 48.99 -53.30
CA LYS A 207 18.48 47.73 -53.14
C LYS A 207 18.86 47.01 -51.85
N GLU A 208 17.91 46.24 -51.33
CA GLU A 208 18.15 45.28 -50.25
C GLU A 208 19.15 44.21 -50.68
N PHE A 209 20.10 43.88 -49.79
CA PHE A 209 21.10 42.87 -50.03
C PHE A 209 21.42 42.04 -48.79
N VAL A 210 21.92 40.83 -49.05
CA VAL A 210 22.70 40.02 -48.12
C VAL A 210 24.15 39.95 -48.62
N THR A 211 25.10 40.00 -47.70
CA THR A 211 26.53 39.86 -47.96
C THR A 211 27.17 38.96 -46.90
N ALA A 212 28.46 38.66 -47.06
CA ALA A 212 29.23 37.82 -46.13
C ALA A 212 28.51 36.49 -45.77
N VAL A 213 27.84 35.88 -46.76
CA VAL A 213 27.04 34.66 -46.58
C VAL A 213 27.96 33.48 -46.30
N ARG A 214 27.69 32.76 -45.20
CA ARG A 214 28.46 31.59 -44.76
C ARG A 214 27.51 30.43 -44.52
N ILE A 215 27.80 29.30 -45.14
CA ILE A 215 27.07 28.04 -44.93
C ILE A 215 27.87 27.19 -43.95
N SER A 216 27.22 26.68 -42.92
CA SER A 216 27.80 25.74 -41.96
C SER A 216 27.02 24.44 -41.90
N CYS A 217 27.75 23.35 -41.63
CA CYS A 217 27.19 22.04 -41.38
C CYS A 217 27.96 21.39 -40.22
N GLU A 218 27.24 20.82 -39.27
CA GLU A 218 27.83 20.14 -38.10
C GLU A 218 27.36 18.67 -38.07
N VAL A 219 28.20 17.78 -37.52
CA VAL A 219 27.77 16.40 -37.26
C VAL A 219 26.77 16.42 -36.10
N ARG A 220 25.62 15.76 -36.30
CA ARG A 220 24.57 15.61 -35.29
C ARG A 220 24.19 14.14 -35.13
N PRO A 221 23.61 13.74 -33.98
CA PRO A 221 23.02 12.42 -33.79
C PRO A 221 22.02 12.11 -34.92
N GLY A 222 22.05 10.89 -35.43
CA GLY A 222 21.17 10.43 -36.50
C GLY A 222 20.18 9.36 -36.06
N ALA A 223 20.23 8.92 -34.81
CA ALA A 223 19.25 8.02 -34.23
C ALA A 223 18.89 8.47 -32.81
N HIS A 224 17.63 8.32 -32.43
CA HIS A 224 17.14 8.59 -31.09
C HIS A 224 16.17 7.50 -30.66
N THR A 225 16.39 6.94 -29.48
CA THR A 225 15.57 5.86 -28.93
C THR A 225 15.21 6.20 -27.50
N VAL A 226 13.92 6.18 -27.17
CA VAL A 226 13.40 6.34 -25.80
C VAL A 226 12.81 5.02 -25.34
N ARG A 227 13.15 4.60 -24.13
CA ARG A 227 12.59 3.41 -23.49
C ARG A 227 11.86 3.80 -22.21
N ASP A 228 10.75 3.10 -21.96
CA ASP A 228 9.96 3.25 -20.75
C ASP A 228 9.59 1.86 -20.19
N TYR A 229 8.97 1.81 -19.01
CA TYR A 229 8.50 0.62 -18.33
C TYR A 229 7.07 0.80 -17.80
N ASP A 230 6.14 0.00 -18.32
CA ASP A 230 4.77 -0.04 -17.83
C ASP A 230 4.59 -1.14 -16.79
N PHE A 231 4.40 -0.76 -15.53
CA PHE A 231 4.13 -1.72 -14.47
C PHE A 231 2.78 -2.44 -14.63
N ARG A 232 1.83 -1.89 -15.40
CA ARG A 232 0.55 -2.55 -15.71
C ARG A 232 0.70 -3.62 -16.79
N ASN A 233 1.73 -3.51 -17.63
CA ASN A 233 2.06 -4.47 -18.67
C ASN A 233 3.57 -4.75 -18.73
N PRO A 234 4.16 -5.38 -17.68
CA PRO A 234 5.61 -5.46 -17.49
C PRO A 234 6.33 -6.30 -18.55
N ALA A 235 5.62 -7.17 -19.27
CA ALA A 235 6.19 -7.97 -20.36
C ALA A 235 6.29 -7.17 -21.67
N PHE A 236 5.49 -6.11 -21.83
CA PHE A 236 5.49 -5.31 -23.04
C PHE A 236 6.69 -4.37 -23.07
N ARG A 237 7.45 -4.44 -24.16
CA ARG A 237 8.66 -3.65 -24.36
C ARG A 237 8.29 -2.32 -25.01
N LEU A 238 8.25 -1.25 -24.21
CA LEU A 238 8.01 0.10 -24.68
C LEU A 238 9.30 0.72 -25.26
N PHE A 239 9.30 0.97 -26.57
CA PHE A 239 10.42 1.56 -27.30
C PHE A 239 9.94 2.57 -28.34
N GLY A 240 10.37 3.82 -28.24
CA GLY A 240 10.11 4.87 -29.19
C GLY A 240 11.36 5.05 -30.02
N GLU A 241 11.31 4.65 -31.28
CA GLU A 241 12.46 4.74 -32.18
C GLU A 241 12.16 5.75 -33.29
N ALA A 242 12.98 6.79 -33.37
CA ALA A 242 12.90 7.77 -34.43
C ALA A 242 13.35 7.17 -35.77
N ARG A 243 12.84 7.71 -36.88
CA ARG A 243 13.38 7.38 -38.21
C ARG A 243 14.84 7.83 -38.30
N LYS A 244 15.75 6.86 -38.52
CA LYS A 244 17.19 7.12 -38.62
C LYS A 244 17.52 8.05 -39.78
N ALA A 245 18.48 8.95 -39.54
CA ALA A 245 19.13 9.75 -40.56
C ALA A 245 19.96 8.85 -41.50
N PRO A 246 20.41 9.36 -42.66
CA PRO A 246 21.35 8.63 -43.53
C PRO A 246 22.70 8.34 -42.85
N ALA A 247 23.38 7.28 -43.31
CA ALA A 247 24.72 6.93 -42.86
C ALA A 247 25.73 8.07 -43.18
N PRO A 248 26.77 8.27 -42.32
CA PRO A 248 27.12 7.47 -41.15
C PRO A 248 26.45 7.91 -39.84
N GLU A 249 25.63 8.96 -39.87
CA GLU A 249 25.01 9.53 -38.65
C GLU A 249 23.98 8.59 -38.02
N ASP A 250 23.44 7.64 -38.79
CA ASP A 250 22.55 6.56 -38.34
C ASP A 250 23.11 5.71 -37.18
N LYS A 251 24.44 5.73 -36.99
CA LYS A 251 25.15 5.06 -35.89
C LYS A 251 25.30 5.91 -34.63
N TYR A 252 25.10 7.22 -34.72
CA TYR A 252 25.25 8.14 -33.60
C TYR A 252 23.92 8.21 -32.84
N GLU A 253 23.63 7.14 -32.12
CA GLU A 253 22.39 6.97 -31.36
C GLU A 253 22.46 7.68 -30.00
N HIS A 254 21.40 8.43 -29.70
CA HIS A 254 21.06 8.82 -28.34
C HIS A 254 19.99 7.88 -27.80
N TYR A 255 20.32 7.11 -26.77
CA TYR A 255 19.41 6.18 -26.11
C TYR A 255 19.10 6.68 -24.71
N HIS A 256 17.81 6.86 -24.42
CA HIS A 256 17.30 7.33 -23.13
C HIS A 256 16.34 6.33 -22.50
N TYR A 257 16.44 6.15 -21.18
CA TYR A 257 15.46 5.40 -20.39
C TYR A 257 14.75 6.40 -19.48
N ASP A 258 13.49 6.71 -19.83
CA ASP A 258 12.74 7.81 -19.24
C ASP A 258 11.41 7.26 -18.71
N PRO A 259 11.32 6.92 -17.41
CA PRO A 259 10.10 6.40 -16.81
C PRO A 259 8.92 7.35 -17.00
N GLY A 260 7.80 6.81 -17.46
CA GLY A 260 6.56 7.55 -17.70
C GLY A 260 6.58 8.49 -18.91
N ALA A 261 7.64 8.49 -19.73
CA ALA A 261 7.69 9.28 -20.96
C ALA A 261 6.59 8.92 -21.98
N PHE A 262 5.99 7.72 -21.86
CA PHE A 262 4.94 7.24 -22.75
C PHE A 262 3.55 7.45 -22.15
N LEU A 263 3.46 7.97 -20.93
CA LEU A 263 2.23 8.05 -20.15
C LEU A 263 1.40 9.28 -20.56
N VAL A 264 0.28 9.01 -21.23
CA VAL A 264 -0.64 10.06 -21.73
C VAL A 264 -2.09 9.66 -21.52
N GLU A 265 -3.00 10.63 -21.49
CA GLU A 265 -4.43 10.36 -21.47
C GLU A 265 -4.93 9.96 -22.86
N GLY A 266 -5.10 8.66 -23.09
CA GLY A 266 -5.91 8.16 -24.20
C GLY A 266 -7.38 8.19 -23.81
N GLY A 267 -8.26 8.74 -24.64
CA GLY A 267 -9.69 8.96 -24.37
C GLY A 267 -10.57 7.72 -24.07
N LYS A 268 -9.99 6.59 -23.69
CA LYS A 268 -10.67 5.40 -23.18
C LYS A 268 -10.05 5.04 -21.82
N GLY A 269 -10.76 5.35 -20.74
CA GLY A 269 -10.58 4.61 -19.50
C GLY A 269 -10.84 3.14 -19.83
N GLY A 270 -9.86 2.27 -19.57
CA GLY A 270 -10.05 0.84 -19.80
C GLY A 270 -11.17 0.28 -18.92
N ASP A 271 -11.53 -0.99 -19.13
CA ASP A 271 -12.39 -1.79 -18.26
C ASP A 271 -11.72 -2.10 -16.90
N THR A 272 -10.98 -1.14 -16.33
CA THR A 272 -10.41 -1.26 -15.00
C THR A 272 -11.55 -1.18 -13.97
N PRO A 273 -11.45 -1.92 -12.85
CA PRO A 273 -12.40 -1.80 -11.75
C PRO A 273 -12.57 -0.33 -11.33
N THR A 274 -13.66 -0.01 -10.63
CA THR A 274 -13.98 1.33 -10.07
C THR A 274 -12.84 1.97 -9.25
N ALA A 275 -11.75 1.27 -9.01
CA ALA A 275 -10.59 1.62 -8.21
C ALA A 275 -9.54 2.50 -8.94
N ASP A 276 -9.48 2.51 -10.28
CA ASP A 276 -8.62 3.41 -11.09
C ASP A 276 -9.42 4.51 -11.80
N ASP A 277 -10.55 4.93 -11.20
CA ASP A 277 -11.52 5.89 -11.78
C ASP A 277 -10.92 7.25 -12.18
N LYS A 278 -9.81 7.63 -11.54
CA LYS A 278 -9.08 8.89 -11.79
C LYS A 278 -7.70 8.72 -12.42
N GLY A 279 -7.22 7.50 -12.64
CA GLY A 279 -5.97 7.24 -13.35
C GLY A 279 -6.26 6.92 -14.80
N VAL A 280 -6.61 7.92 -15.61
CA VAL A 280 -7.00 7.72 -17.02
C VAL A 280 -5.81 7.64 -17.99
N ALA A 281 -4.60 7.95 -17.54
CA ALA A 281 -3.41 7.87 -18.38
C ALA A 281 -2.91 6.44 -18.55
N ARG A 282 -2.43 6.13 -19.75
CA ARG A 282 -1.89 4.81 -20.14
C ARG A 282 -0.61 5.03 -20.95
N HIS A 283 0.30 4.07 -20.90
CA HIS A 283 1.49 4.10 -21.75
C HIS A 283 1.07 3.90 -23.20
N ASP A 284 1.35 4.87 -24.06
CA ASP A 284 1.03 4.84 -25.48
C ASP A 284 2.30 4.74 -26.32
N GLN A 285 2.40 3.63 -27.06
CA GLN A 285 3.55 3.31 -27.90
C GLN A 285 3.74 4.30 -29.05
N LYS A 286 2.64 4.87 -29.58
CA LYS A 286 2.72 5.87 -30.66
C LYS A 286 3.29 7.17 -30.11
N TYR A 287 2.79 7.65 -28.98
CA TYR A 287 3.31 8.86 -28.33
C TYR A 287 4.81 8.79 -28.06
N GLY A 288 5.32 7.65 -27.57
CA GLY A 288 6.75 7.45 -27.37
C GLY A 288 7.58 7.46 -28.66
N ARG A 289 7.04 6.94 -29.77
CA ARG A 289 7.68 7.09 -31.09
C ARG A 289 7.71 8.55 -31.52
N ASP A 290 6.58 9.24 -31.41
CA ASP A 290 6.47 10.66 -31.78
C ASP A 290 7.42 11.52 -30.92
N LEU A 291 7.60 11.18 -29.63
CA LEU A 291 8.59 11.81 -28.76
C LEU A 291 10.03 11.60 -29.26
N ALA A 292 10.41 10.37 -29.58
CA ALA A 292 11.74 10.08 -30.12
C ALA A 292 12.00 10.82 -31.44
N GLU A 293 11.00 10.89 -32.33
CA GLU A 293 11.08 11.67 -33.57
C GLU A 293 11.30 13.16 -33.30
N ARG A 294 10.51 13.77 -32.40
CA ARG A 294 10.71 15.17 -31.99
C ARG A 294 12.10 15.40 -31.41
N SER A 295 12.56 14.56 -30.50
CA SER A 295 13.90 14.67 -29.89
C SER A 295 15.03 14.58 -30.93
N LEU A 296 14.91 13.69 -31.92
CA LEU A 296 15.89 13.61 -33.01
C LEU A 296 15.88 14.88 -33.87
N LEU A 297 14.69 15.38 -34.20
CA LEU A 297 14.55 16.62 -34.98
C LEU A 297 15.12 17.84 -34.22
N SER A 298 14.83 17.96 -32.92
CA SER A 298 15.40 18.98 -32.04
C SER A 298 16.93 18.91 -31.98
N ALA A 299 17.50 17.71 -31.83
CA ALA A 299 18.95 17.51 -31.83
C ALA A 299 19.61 17.84 -33.17
N ARG A 300 18.86 17.82 -34.27
CA ARG A 300 19.35 18.08 -35.63
C ARG A 300 18.93 19.44 -36.18
N ALA A 301 18.17 20.24 -35.42
CA ALA A 301 17.55 21.47 -35.90
C ALA A 301 18.57 22.45 -36.51
N ASP A 302 19.74 22.60 -35.88
CA ASP A 302 20.81 23.51 -36.31
C ASP A 302 21.93 22.83 -37.10
N ARG A 303 21.74 21.56 -37.52
CA ARG A 303 22.74 20.77 -38.23
C ARG A 303 23.30 21.51 -39.43
N ARG A 304 22.46 22.24 -40.16
CA ARG A 304 22.83 23.02 -41.34
C ARG A 304 22.26 24.43 -41.22
N SER A 305 23.12 25.44 -41.27
CA SER A 305 22.69 26.83 -41.13
C SER A 305 23.41 27.76 -42.09
N VAL A 306 22.84 28.95 -42.29
CA VAL A 306 23.37 30.04 -43.09
C VAL A 306 23.46 31.26 -42.19
N SER A 307 24.63 31.89 -42.09
CA SER A 307 24.78 33.20 -41.45
C SER A 307 25.14 34.24 -42.49
N PHE A 308 24.61 35.45 -42.37
CA PHE A 308 24.82 36.51 -43.35
C PHE A 308 24.68 37.88 -42.71
N ASP A 309 25.33 38.86 -43.33
CA ASP A 309 25.16 40.27 -43.02
C ASP A 309 24.15 40.87 -44.02
N MET A 310 23.44 41.93 -43.63
CA MET A 310 22.39 42.51 -44.48
C MET A 310 22.20 44.00 -44.24
N ASN A 311 21.42 44.64 -45.12
CA ASN A 311 20.97 46.02 -44.93
C ASN A 311 19.45 46.15 -44.72
N THR A 312 18.72 45.04 -44.63
CA THR A 312 17.27 45.06 -44.39
C THR A 312 16.94 44.87 -42.91
N ILE A 313 16.01 45.67 -42.41
CA ILE A 313 15.55 45.62 -41.02
C ILE A 313 14.33 44.70 -40.84
N ASP A 314 13.63 44.35 -41.91
CA ASP A 314 12.33 43.66 -41.88
C ASP A 314 12.42 42.13 -41.79
N LEU A 315 13.61 41.58 -41.51
CA LEU A 315 13.78 40.19 -41.12
C LEU A 315 13.72 40.04 -39.59
N TRP A 316 13.05 38.99 -39.12
CA TRP A 316 13.02 38.63 -37.70
C TRP A 316 12.95 37.11 -37.51
N PRO A 317 13.32 36.58 -36.32
CA PRO A 317 13.26 35.14 -36.06
C PRO A 317 11.85 34.56 -36.23
N GLY A 318 11.75 33.46 -36.98
CA GLY A 318 10.49 32.81 -37.36
C GLY A 318 10.00 33.13 -38.76
N GLN A 319 10.58 34.11 -39.46
CA GLN A 319 10.21 34.45 -40.83
C GLN A 319 10.93 33.56 -41.84
N ILE A 320 10.25 33.22 -42.94
CA ILE A 320 10.85 32.48 -44.06
C ILE A 320 11.23 33.45 -45.18
N PHE A 321 12.42 33.32 -45.76
CA PHE A 321 12.84 34.11 -46.92
C PHE A 321 13.70 33.28 -47.88
N SER A 322 14.11 33.89 -49.01
CA SER A 322 15.03 33.29 -49.98
C SER A 322 16.09 34.32 -50.38
N ILE A 323 17.27 33.81 -50.73
CA ILE A 323 18.38 34.60 -51.29
C ILE A 323 18.36 34.40 -52.80
N GLU A 324 18.66 35.45 -53.57
CA GLU A 324 18.83 35.35 -55.01
C GLU A 324 20.22 35.78 -55.47
N ASN A 325 20.65 35.28 -56.63
CA ASN A 325 21.96 35.55 -57.23
C ASN A 325 23.19 35.09 -56.41
N HIS A 326 23.01 34.23 -55.41
CA HIS A 326 24.15 33.61 -54.72
C HIS A 326 24.79 32.52 -55.61
N PRO A 327 26.13 32.46 -55.76
CA PRO A 327 26.79 31.50 -56.66
C PRO A 327 26.67 30.03 -56.19
N HIS A 328 26.40 29.80 -54.90
CA HIS A 328 26.19 28.46 -54.35
C HIS A 328 24.80 27.91 -54.73
N ALA A 329 24.76 26.79 -55.44
CA ALA A 329 23.54 26.22 -56.04
C ALA A 329 22.40 25.95 -55.03
N GLU A 330 22.74 25.65 -53.77
CA GLU A 330 21.73 25.41 -52.73
C GLU A 330 21.05 26.67 -52.17
N LEU A 331 21.55 27.86 -52.50
CA LEU A 331 20.97 29.14 -52.06
C LEU A 331 20.20 29.83 -53.21
N GLY A 332 19.60 29.04 -54.10
CA GLY A 332 18.73 29.55 -55.15
C GLY A 332 17.39 30.07 -54.60
N VAL A 333 16.64 30.77 -55.47
CA VAL A 333 15.35 31.40 -55.13
C VAL A 333 14.29 30.41 -54.61
N ASP A 334 14.37 29.16 -55.04
CA ASP A 334 13.45 28.09 -54.60
C ASP A 334 13.78 27.59 -53.19
N GLN A 335 15.03 27.74 -52.72
CA GLN A 335 15.41 27.36 -51.37
C GLN A 335 14.83 28.37 -50.37
N LYS A 336 14.04 27.86 -49.44
CA LYS A 336 13.50 28.62 -48.32
C LYS A 336 14.43 28.53 -47.12
N LEU A 337 14.60 29.65 -46.43
CA LEU A 337 15.43 29.79 -45.24
C LEU A 337 14.57 30.31 -44.08
N LEU A 338 14.63 29.67 -42.93
CA LEU A 338 13.95 30.09 -41.71
C LEU A 338 14.91 30.90 -40.86
N VAL A 339 14.64 32.19 -40.64
CA VAL A 339 15.46 33.04 -39.78
C VAL A 339 15.33 32.55 -38.33
N THR A 340 16.45 32.26 -37.68
CA THR A 340 16.49 31.75 -36.29
C THR A 340 17.07 32.74 -35.31
N GLU A 341 17.98 33.60 -35.76
CA GLU A 341 18.63 34.62 -34.95
C GLU A 341 18.76 35.91 -35.76
N PHE A 342 18.61 37.04 -35.10
CA PHE A 342 18.77 38.37 -35.68
C PHE A 342 19.52 39.25 -34.67
N SER A 343 20.51 39.99 -35.16
CA SER A 343 21.18 41.02 -34.37
C SER A 343 21.37 42.29 -35.19
N MET A 344 21.15 43.42 -34.54
CA MET A 344 21.36 44.74 -35.10
C MET A 344 22.04 45.64 -34.08
N GLU A 345 23.02 46.41 -34.50
CA GLU A 345 23.57 47.51 -33.70
C GLU A 345 23.84 48.74 -34.56
N GLY A 346 23.73 49.91 -33.95
CA GLY A 346 24.01 51.15 -34.66
C GLY A 346 23.87 52.39 -33.79
N THR A 347 24.22 53.52 -34.39
CA THR A 347 23.97 54.87 -33.88
C THR A 347 22.99 55.59 -34.81
N PRO A 348 22.29 56.66 -34.37
CA PRO A 348 21.36 57.38 -35.24
C PRO A 348 22.00 58.02 -36.47
N ASP A 349 23.29 58.37 -36.39
CA ASP A 349 23.99 59.19 -37.39
C ASP A 349 24.99 58.39 -38.26
N GLU A 350 25.20 57.10 -37.97
CA GLU A 350 26.14 56.22 -38.69
C GLU A 350 25.44 54.99 -39.30
N GLU A 351 26.19 54.21 -40.09
CA GLU A 351 25.72 52.94 -40.67
C GLU A 351 25.46 51.89 -39.58
N TRP A 352 24.43 51.07 -39.79
CA TRP A 352 24.07 49.98 -38.87
C TRP A 352 24.70 48.68 -39.32
N SER A 353 25.11 47.87 -38.34
CA SER A 353 25.51 46.49 -38.56
C SER A 353 24.30 45.60 -38.30
N MET A 354 23.89 44.81 -39.30
CA MET A 354 22.81 43.84 -39.18
C MET A 354 23.29 42.48 -39.67
N SER A 355 23.08 41.46 -38.84
CA SER A 355 23.43 40.08 -39.15
C SER A 355 22.30 39.15 -38.71
N ALA A 356 22.17 38.03 -39.40
CA ALA A 356 21.18 37.02 -39.08
C ALA A 356 21.73 35.61 -39.31
N ARG A 357 21.10 34.66 -38.63
CA ARG A 357 21.28 33.22 -38.86
C ARG A 357 19.96 32.63 -39.29
N ALA A 358 20.01 31.73 -40.26
CA ALA A 358 18.86 31.01 -40.78
C ALA A 358 19.16 29.52 -40.98
N LEU A 359 18.12 28.71 -41.02
CA LEU A 359 18.17 27.27 -41.30
C LEU A 359 17.59 26.98 -42.68
N PHE A 360 18.11 25.94 -43.32
CA PHE A 360 17.52 25.42 -44.55
C PHE A 360 16.16 24.79 -44.22
N VAL A 361 15.11 25.26 -44.90
CA VAL A 361 13.78 24.67 -44.79
C VAL A 361 13.68 23.48 -45.74
N ASP A 362 13.33 22.33 -45.18
CA ASP A 362 12.86 21.17 -45.92
C ASP A 362 11.35 21.01 -45.65
N PRO A 363 10.48 21.11 -46.66
CA PRO A 363 9.03 20.95 -46.49
C PRO A 363 8.62 19.61 -45.86
N ALA A 364 9.47 18.57 -45.96
CA ALA A 364 9.20 17.26 -45.37
C ALA A 364 9.68 17.13 -43.91
N THR A 365 10.46 18.08 -43.40
CA THR A 365 11.10 18.00 -42.08
C THR A 365 10.64 19.16 -41.19
N PRO A 366 9.78 18.90 -40.18
CA PRO A 366 9.35 19.92 -39.25
C PRO A 366 10.50 20.52 -38.45
N TYR A 367 10.48 21.85 -38.29
CA TYR A 367 11.34 22.53 -37.33
C TYR A 367 10.85 22.29 -35.90
N HIS A 368 11.74 21.78 -35.05
CA HIS A 368 11.54 21.70 -33.60
C HIS A 368 12.63 22.48 -32.88
N PRO A 369 12.30 23.22 -31.80
CA PRO A 369 13.29 23.92 -31.01
C PRO A 369 14.27 22.94 -30.36
N GLN A 370 15.52 23.36 -30.19
CA GLN A 370 16.52 22.59 -29.46
C GLN A 370 16.12 22.45 -27.98
N ILE A 371 16.31 21.26 -27.42
CA ILE A 371 16.10 21.01 -25.99
C ILE A 371 17.32 21.58 -25.24
N LYS A 372 17.16 22.73 -24.60
CA LYS A 372 18.21 23.48 -23.90
C LYS A 372 17.88 23.68 -22.43
N THR A 373 16.60 23.72 -22.09
CA THR A 373 16.16 24.01 -20.73
C THR A 373 16.20 22.73 -19.90
N PRO A 374 17.05 22.66 -18.85
CA PRO A 374 17.19 21.43 -18.08
C PRO A 374 15.92 21.12 -17.29
N LYS A 375 15.47 19.86 -17.32
CA LYS A 375 14.42 19.37 -16.43
C LYS A 375 14.95 19.33 -14.99
N PRO A 376 14.23 19.83 -13.98
CA PRO A 376 14.66 19.74 -12.59
C PRO A 376 14.72 18.28 -12.12
N ILE A 377 15.67 18.00 -11.23
CA ILE A 377 15.90 16.67 -10.65
C ILE A 377 15.70 16.76 -9.14
N VAL A 378 14.92 15.83 -8.58
CA VAL A 378 14.78 15.65 -7.14
C VAL A 378 15.88 14.72 -6.64
N HIS A 379 16.87 15.27 -5.94
CA HIS A 379 18.01 14.50 -5.45
C HIS A 379 17.75 13.70 -4.16
N SER A 380 16.57 13.85 -3.55
CA SER A 380 16.27 13.28 -2.22
C SER A 380 14.90 12.61 -2.17
N VAL A 381 14.69 11.86 -1.10
CA VAL A 381 13.36 11.43 -0.68
C VAL A 381 12.68 12.59 0.06
N GLN A 382 11.36 12.71 -0.06
CA GLN A 382 10.56 13.79 0.55
C GLN A 382 9.39 13.24 1.36
N SER A 383 9.02 13.92 2.45
CA SER A 383 7.80 13.60 3.17
C SER A 383 6.57 14.10 2.41
N ALA A 384 5.49 13.32 2.45
CA ALA A 384 4.17 13.72 1.98
C ALA A 384 3.07 13.11 2.87
N THR A 385 1.90 13.72 2.90
CA THR A 385 0.75 13.22 3.66
C THR A 385 -0.18 12.45 2.73
N VAL A 386 -0.57 11.23 3.09
CA VAL A 386 -1.54 10.44 2.33
C VAL A 386 -2.92 11.10 2.39
N VAL A 387 -3.59 11.21 1.25
CA VAL A 387 -4.89 11.90 1.10
C VAL A 387 -5.90 11.06 0.33
N GLY A 388 -7.18 11.42 0.46
CA GLY A 388 -8.28 10.73 -0.20
C GLY A 388 -9.62 11.43 0.04
N PRO A 389 -10.74 10.82 -0.38
CA PRO A 389 -12.05 11.42 -0.29
C PRO A 389 -12.45 11.67 1.17
N LYS A 390 -13.24 12.72 1.39
CA LYS A 390 -13.75 13.06 2.73
C LYS A 390 -14.53 11.89 3.33
N GLY A 391 -14.24 11.57 4.59
CA GLY A 391 -14.93 10.51 5.35
C GLY A 391 -14.37 9.10 5.16
N GLN A 392 -13.35 8.92 4.32
CA GLN A 392 -12.63 7.65 4.19
C GLN A 392 -11.38 7.63 5.08
N GLU A 393 -10.96 6.44 5.52
CA GLU A 393 -9.65 6.24 6.17
C GLU A 393 -8.61 5.66 5.22
N ILE A 394 -9.06 4.95 4.17
CA ILE A 394 -8.20 4.25 3.21
C ILE A 394 -8.70 4.59 1.81
N HIS A 395 -7.79 5.02 0.94
CA HIS A 395 -8.09 5.31 -0.46
C HIS A 395 -6.97 4.73 -1.32
N THR A 396 -7.29 3.65 -2.04
CA THR A 396 -6.33 2.87 -2.81
C THR A 396 -6.97 2.22 -4.02
N ASP A 397 -6.17 1.92 -5.03
CA ASP A 397 -6.59 1.27 -6.26
C ASP A 397 -6.26 -0.24 -6.28
N GLU A 398 -6.48 -0.93 -7.42
CA GLU A 398 -6.18 -2.37 -7.56
C GLU A 398 -4.69 -2.73 -7.43
N PHE A 399 -3.79 -1.76 -7.55
CA PHE A 399 -2.35 -1.94 -7.40
C PHE A 399 -1.82 -1.56 -6.01
N GLY A 400 -2.71 -1.17 -5.07
CA GLY A 400 -2.30 -0.72 -3.74
C GLY A 400 -1.62 0.65 -3.74
N ARG A 401 -1.83 1.46 -4.79
CA ARG A 401 -1.35 2.84 -4.90
C ARG A 401 -2.17 3.75 -3.98
N VAL A 402 -1.59 4.88 -3.58
CA VAL A 402 -2.29 5.92 -2.81
C VAL A 402 -2.03 7.29 -3.42
N ARG A 403 -2.80 8.30 -3.01
CA ARG A 403 -2.54 9.71 -3.36
C ARG A 403 -1.93 10.42 -2.16
N VAL A 404 -1.11 11.43 -2.42
CA VAL A 404 -0.46 12.24 -1.38
C VAL A 404 -0.62 13.73 -1.65
N GLN A 405 -0.41 14.53 -0.61
CA GLN A 405 -0.20 15.98 -0.69
C GLN A 405 1.25 16.26 -0.24
N PHE A 406 2.02 16.90 -1.09
CA PHE A 406 3.36 17.36 -0.73
C PHE A 406 3.29 18.64 0.10
N PRO A 407 4.19 18.85 1.08
CA PRO A 407 4.20 20.07 1.90
C PRO A 407 4.49 21.35 1.12
N TRP A 408 5.18 21.24 -0.01
CA TRP A 408 5.50 22.37 -0.89
C TRP A 408 4.37 22.70 -1.88
N ASP A 409 3.41 21.79 -2.08
CA ASP A 409 2.26 22.05 -2.95
C ASP A 409 1.24 22.90 -2.18
N ARG A 410 1.21 24.19 -2.51
CA ARG A 410 0.36 25.20 -1.87
C ARG A 410 -1.05 25.26 -2.44
N GLU A 411 -1.28 24.69 -3.62
CA GLU A 411 -2.54 24.79 -4.36
C GLU A 411 -3.44 23.56 -4.11
N GLY A 412 -2.84 22.44 -3.69
CA GLY A 412 -3.56 21.25 -3.29
C GLY A 412 -4.47 21.46 -2.07
N LYS A 413 -5.59 20.74 -2.04
CA LYS A 413 -6.67 20.89 -1.05
C LYS A 413 -6.68 19.78 0.00
N HIS A 414 -5.61 18.98 0.08
CA HIS A 414 -5.53 17.78 0.91
C HIS A 414 -6.69 16.79 0.65
N ASP A 415 -7.03 16.58 -0.62
CA ASP A 415 -8.14 15.72 -1.06
C ASP A 415 -7.66 14.68 -2.08
N ASP A 416 -8.61 13.92 -2.62
CA ASP A 416 -8.35 12.89 -3.63
C ASP A 416 -7.95 13.44 -5.01
N ARG A 417 -7.68 14.75 -5.15
CA ARG A 417 -7.17 15.40 -6.36
C ARG A 417 -5.78 16.03 -6.17
N SER A 418 -5.16 15.88 -5.00
CA SER A 418 -3.83 16.47 -4.72
C SER A 418 -2.69 15.92 -5.57
N SER A 419 -2.75 14.66 -6.01
CA SER A 419 -1.72 14.04 -6.85
C SER A 419 -2.26 12.89 -7.70
N CYS A 420 -1.42 12.40 -8.61
CA CYS A 420 -1.63 11.15 -9.32
C CYS A 420 -1.59 9.95 -8.36
N TRP A 421 -1.86 8.76 -8.89
CA TRP A 421 -1.75 7.52 -8.13
C TRP A 421 -0.28 7.08 -7.98
N ILE A 422 0.20 6.97 -6.74
CA ILE A 422 1.60 6.71 -6.41
C ILE A 422 1.76 5.28 -5.87
N ARG A 423 2.65 4.49 -6.48
CA ARG A 423 2.97 3.12 -6.03
C ARG A 423 3.63 3.14 -4.66
N VAL A 424 3.30 2.14 -3.85
CA VAL A 424 3.81 1.97 -2.48
C VAL A 424 4.71 0.76 -2.41
N SER A 425 5.98 0.98 -2.06
CA SER A 425 6.93 -0.09 -1.73
C SER A 425 6.38 -0.95 -0.59
N GLN A 426 6.52 -2.27 -0.72
CA GLN A 426 6.10 -3.26 0.28
C GLN A 426 7.32 -4.00 0.83
N GLY A 427 7.20 -4.55 2.05
CA GLY A 427 8.30 -5.32 2.66
C GLY A 427 8.65 -6.59 1.89
N TRP A 428 7.68 -7.22 1.23
CA TRP A 428 7.85 -8.37 0.33
C TRP A 428 6.70 -8.41 -0.68
N ALA A 429 6.99 -8.48 -1.99
CA ALA A 429 5.97 -8.52 -3.05
C ALA A 429 6.28 -9.60 -4.10
N GLY A 430 5.43 -10.63 -4.19
CA GLY A 430 5.51 -11.70 -5.18
C GLY A 430 4.16 -11.96 -5.86
N THR A 431 4.14 -12.87 -6.84
CA THR A 431 2.93 -13.18 -7.62
C THR A 431 1.89 -13.91 -6.75
N GLY A 432 0.92 -13.17 -6.20
CA GLY A 432 -0.16 -13.71 -5.37
C GLY A 432 0.24 -13.97 -3.90
N PHE A 433 1.40 -13.48 -3.45
CA PHE A 433 1.88 -13.60 -2.07
C PHE A 433 2.75 -12.42 -1.67
N GLY A 434 2.96 -12.21 -0.37
CA GLY A 434 3.80 -11.15 0.18
C GLY A 434 3.14 -10.39 1.32
N THR A 435 3.65 -9.20 1.62
CA THR A 435 3.10 -8.27 2.60
C THR A 435 2.33 -7.16 1.91
N ILE A 436 1.15 -6.81 2.42
CA ILE A 436 0.45 -5.59 2.02
C ILE A 436 0.06 -4.81 3.26
N MET A 437 0.54 -3.57 3.33
CA MET A 437 0.18 -2.65 4.40
C MET A 437 -0.16 -1.31 3.76
N THR A 438 -1.41 -1.05 3.40
CA THR A 438 -1.77 0.19 2.68
C THR A 438 -1.67 1.41 3.60
N PRO A 439 -0.92 2.47 3.23
CA PRO A 439 -0.92 3.73 3.97
C PRO A 439 -2.34 4.32 4.07
N ARG A 440 -2.69 4.83 5.24
CA ARG A 440 -4.01 5.43 5.50
C ARG A 440 -3.98 6.94 5.33
N ILE A 441 -5.14 7.53 5.02
CA ILE A 441 -5.31 8.98 4.91
C ILE A 441 -4.86 9.65 6.21
N GLY A 442 -4.04 10.70 6.09
CA GLY A 442 -3.43 11.43 7.20
C GLY A 442 -2.08 10.89 7.67
N GLN A 443 -1.64 9.71 7.20
CA GLN A 443 -0.31 9.19 7.52
C GLN A 443 0.79 9.88 6.70
N GLU A 444 1.96 10.02 7.30
CA GLU A 444 3.15 10.55 6.63
C GLU A 444 3.92 9.41 5.94
N VAL A 445 4.23 9.62 4.67
CA VAL A 445 4.99 8.71 3.82
C VAL A 445 6.22 9.40 3.27
N LEU A 446 7.23 8.60 2.95
CA LEU A 446 8.44 9.03 2.27
C LEU A 446 8.33 8.71 0.78
N VAL A 447 8.49 9.71 -0.07
CA VAL A 447 8.34 9.66 -1.54
C VAL A 447 9.70 9.87 -2.20
N GLY A 448 10.15 8.87 -2.97
CA GLY A 448 11.25 9.00 -3.92
C GLY A 448 10.72 9.27 -5.33
N PHE A 449 11.63 9.49 -6.28
CA PHE A 449 11.31 9.88 -7.65
C PHE A 449 12.17 9.03 -8.61
N LEU A 450 11.55 8.35 -9.58
CA LEU A 450 12.26 7.48 -10.53
C LEU A 450 13.17 8.34 -11.43
N GLU A 451 14.46 7.97 -11.56
CA GLU A 451 15.50 8.81 -12.19
C GLU A 451 15.59 10.25 -11.62
N GLY A 452 15.04 10.49 -10.42
CA GLY A 452 14.90 11.82 -9.84
C GLY A 452 13.88 12.72 -10.55
N ASP A 453 13.07 12.18 -11.46
CA ASP A 453 12.05 12.94 -12.20
C ASP A 453 10.88 13.32 -11.26
N PRO A 454 10.62 14.62 -11.02
CA PRO A 454 9.50 15.08 -10.22
C PRO A 454 8.15 14.47 -10.66
N ASP A 455 7.97 14.22 -11.97
CA ASP A 455 6.72 13.71 -12.53
C ASP A 455 6.47 12.22 -12.19
N GLN A 456 7.48 11.51 -11.66
CA GLN A 456 7.46 10.05 -11.42
C GLN A 456 7.67 9.68 -9.94
N PRO A 457 6.73 10.06 -9.04
CA PRO A 457 6.85 9.74 -7.62
C PRO A 457 6.61 8.25 -7.32
N ILE A 458 7.27 7.75 -6.27
CA ILE A 458 7.08 6.42 -5.70
C ILE A 458 7.26 6.45 -4.18
N ILE A 459 6.33 5.86 -3.42
CA ILE A 459 6.45 5.79 -1.96
C ILE A 459 7.43 4.68 -1.57
N VAL A 460 8.47 5.05 -0.84
CA VAL A 460 9.58 4.16 -0.45
C VAL A 460 9.63 3.88 1.06
N GLY A 461 8.89 4.63 1.87
CA GLY A 461 8.91 4.47 3.32
C GLY A 461 7.77 5.16 4.05
N ARG A 462 7.78 5.04 5.38
CA ARG A 462 6.79 5.58 6.32
C ARG A 462 7.51 6.05 7.57
N VAL A 463 6.98 7.10 8.18
CA VAL A 463 7.54 7.67 9.41
C VAL A 463 6.42 8.02 10.39
N TYR A 464 6.73 7.90 11.68
CA TYR A 464 5.88 8.43 12.74
C TYR A 464 6.21 9.92 12.97
N ASN A 465 5.22 10.67 13.45
CA ASN A 465 5.36 12.08 13.78
C ASN A 465 4.52 12.44 15.03
N ALA A 466 4.42 13.73 15.36
CA ALA A 466 3.71 14.17 16.56
C ALA A 466 2.21 13.81 16.58
N THR A 467 1.59 13.72 15.40
CA THR A 467 0.18 13.35 15.22
C THR A 467 0.02 11.83 15.08
N ASN A 468 0.81 11.22 14.22
CA ASN A 468 0.88 9.77 14.02
C ASN A 468 1.98 9.21 14.93
N GLN A 469 1.64 8.98 16.19
CA GLN A 469 2.61 8.53 17.19
C GLN A 469 2.93 7.04 17.07
N VAL A 470 4.09 6.65 17.59
CA VAL A 470 4.49 5.25 17.74
C VAL A 470 3.48 4.44 18.57
N PRO A 471 3.30 3.12 18.33
CA PRO A 471 2.28 2.32 19.00
C PRO A 471 2.43 2.20 20.52
N TYR A 472 3.66 2.35 21.03
CA TYR A 472 4.00 2.35 22.45
C TYR A 472 4.84 3.57 22.79
N LYS A 473 4.65 4.13 23.98
CA LYS A 473 5.41 5.30 24.45
C LYS A 473 6.91 5.02 24.45
N LEU A 474 7.67 5.85 23.74
CA LEU A 474 9.13 5.85 23.73
C LEU A 474 9.67 7.06 24.50
N PRO A 475 10.83 6.94 25.19
CA PRO A 475 11.74 5.80 25.24
C PRO A 475 11.40 4.73 26.30
N GLN A 476 10.24 4.84 26.96
CA GLN A 476 9.82 3.92 28.04
C GLN A 476 9.84 2.44 27.59
N HIS A 477 9.28 2.15 26.41
CA HIS A 477 9.18 0.79 25.85
C HIS A 477 10.18 0.53 24.71
N ARG A 478 11.43 0.99 24.87
CA ARG A 478 12.49 0.88 23.84
C ARG A 478 12.89 -0.54 23.43
N THR A 479 12.50 -1.56 24.20
CA THR A 479 12.76 -2.99 23.94
C THR A 479 11.56 -3.70 23.29
N ARG A 480 10.49 -2.97 22.93
CA ARG A 480 9.32 -3.54 22.27
C ARG A 480 9.39 -3.38 20.75
N SER A 481 9.12 -4.47 20.06
CA SER A 481 8.89 -4.51 18.61
C SER A 481 7.45 -4.99 18.36
N THR A 482 6.72 -4.34 17.46
CA THR A 482 5.30 -4.68 17.25
C THR A 482 4.83 -4.49 15.82
N TRP A 483 3.87 -5.33 15.41
CA TRP A 483 2.94 -5.06 14.33
C TRP A 483 1.54 -4.88 14.93
N LYS A 484 1.10 -3.63 15.02
CA LYS A 484 -0.19 -3.26 15.59
C LYS A 484 -1.10 -2.62 14.53
N SER A 485 -2.28 -3.21 14.33
CA SER A 485 -3.28 -2.68 13.41
C SER A 485 -4.22 -1.69 14.11
N ASN A 486 -5.16 -1.12 13.36
CA ASN A 486 -6.32 -0.41 13.90
C ASN A 486 -7.56 -0.81 13.08
N SER A 487 -8.67 -1.13 13.74
CA SER A 487 -9.94 -1.42 13.07
C SER A 487 -10.34 -0.26 12.14
N SER A 488 -10.99 -0.57 11.03
CA SER A 488 -11.41 0.42 10.02
C SER A 488 -12.77 0.00 9.45
N LEU A 489 -13.70 0.91 9.17
CA LEU A 489 -13.69 2.35 9.46
C LEU A 489 -14.09 2.66 10.92
N GLY A 490 -13.63 3.78 11.47
CA GLY A 490 -14.07 4.33 12.76
C GLY A 490 -13.21 3.97 13.97
N GLY A 491 -12.12 3.22 13.79
CA GLY A 491 -11.19 2.85 14.85
C GLY A 491 -11.81 2.03 16.00
N GLY A 492 -11.15 2.03 17.16
CA GLY A 492 -11.70 1.48 18.42
C GLY A 492 -11.29 0.04 18.77
N GLY A 493 -10.46 -0.62 17.95
CA GLY A 493 -9.93 -1.96 18.24
C GLY A 493 -8.67 -2.26 17.44
N PHE A 494 -7.94 -3.31 17.80
CA PHE A 494 -6.68 -3.66 17.13
C PHE A 494 -6.34 -5.15 17.20
N ASN A 495 -5.64 -5.62 16.18
CA ASN A 495 -4.90 -6.88 16.19
C ASN A 495 -3.42 -6.56 16.39
N GLU A 496 -2.70 -7.43 17.08
CA GLU A 496 -1.31 -7.17 17.42
C GLU A 496 -0.48 -8.46 17.52
N ILE A 497 0.76 -8.37 17.04
CA ILE A 497 1.85 -9.26 17.41
C ILE A 497 2.97 -8.39 17.98
N MET A 498 3.31 -8.58 19.24
CA MET A 498 4.31 -7.79 19.97
C MET A 498 5.36 -8.70 20.62
N PHE A 499 6.61 -8.26 20.55
CA PHE A 499 7.76 -8.87 21.18
C PHE A 499 8.35 -7.87 22.19
N GLU A 500 8.50 -8.28 23.45
CA GLU A 500 9.23 -7.56 24.49
C GLU A 500 10.55 -8.28 24.74
N ASP A 501 11.66 -7.59 24.49
CA ASP A 501 13.02 -8.13 24.63
C ASP A 501 13.71 -7.67 25.93
N LEU A 502 12.93 -7.14 26.89
CA LEU A 502 13.47 -6.78 28.21
C LEU A 502 13.90 -8.05 28.97
N LYS A 503 15.22 -8.19 29.18
CA LYS A 503 15.82 -9.35 29.84
C LYS A 503 15.15 -9.72 31.17
N GLY A 504 14.74 -10.99 31.30
CA GLY A 504 14.05 -11.53 32.47
C GLY A 504 12.56 -11.17 32.55
N LYS A 505 12.03 -10.46 31.54
CA LYS A 505 10.63 -10.05 31.38
C LYS A 505 10.19 -10.20 29.93
N GLU A 506 10.81 -11.10 29.18
CA GLU A 506 10.54 -11.33 27.77
C GLU A 506 9.09 -11.79 27.58
N LEU A 507 8.43 -11.28 26.54
CA LEU A 507 7.03 -11.59 26.26
C LEU A 507 6.76 -11.60 24.76
N VAL A 508 6.07 -12.65 24.30
CA VAL A 508 5.38 -12.65 23.00
C VAL A 508 3.89 -12.47 23.28
N TYR A 509 3.31 -11.39 22.78
CA TYR A 509 1.89 -11.07 22.92
C TYR A 509 1.20 -11.13 21.57
N VAL A 510 0.10 -11.89 21.51
CA VAL A 510 -0.74 -12.01 20.32
C VAL A 510 -2.18 -11.66 20.70
N GLN A 511 -2.72 -10.62 20.07
CA GLN A 511 -4.11 -10.19 20.25
C GLN A 511 -4.87 -10.25 18.94
N ALA A 512 -6.04 -10.87 18.98
CA ALA A 512 -7.06 -10.76 17.93
C ALA A 512 -8.24 -9.96 18.48
N GLN A 513 -8.66 -8.91 17.76
CA GLN A 513 -9.80 -8.07 18.18
C GLN A 513 -11.13 -8.83 18.17
N LYS A 514 -11.25 -9.86 17.31
CA LYS A 514 -12.49 -10.61 17.10
C LYS A 514 -12.23 -12.12 17.01
N ASP A 515 -11.89 -12.61 15.81
CA ASP A 515 -11.72 -14.04 15.56
C ASP A 515 -10.23 -14.35 15.38
N LEU A 516 -9.73 -15.41 16.04
CA LEU A 516 -8.42 -16.00 15.78
C LEU A 516 -8.62 -17.40 15.20
N ARG A 517 -8.10 -17.64 13.99
CA ARG A 517 -8.08 -18.96 13.35
C ARG A 517 -6.64 -19.40 13.12
N LYS A 518 -6.31 -20.61 13.57
CA LYS A 518 -5.02 -21.27 13.31
C LYS A 518 -5.29 -22.55 12.51
N LEU A 519 -4.58 -22.72 11.40
CA LEU A 519 -4.62 -23.93 10.57
C LEU A 519 -3.20 -24.47 10.42
N VAL A 520 -2.96 -25.70 10.90
CA VAL A 520 -1.72 -26.44 10.71
C VAL A 520 -2.02 -27.64 9.83
N LYS A 521 -1.35 -27.74 8.68
CA LYS A 521 -1.64 -28.79 7.67
C LYS A 521 -0.97 -30.14 7.95
N ASN A 522 0.00 -30.16 8.86
CA ASN A 522 0.71 -31.37 9.26
C ASN A 522 0.79 -31.40 10.79
N ASP A 523 1.98 -31.28 11.37
CA ASP A 523 2.18 -31.42 12.80
C ASP A 523 2.20 -30.07 13.54
N GLU A 524 1.50 -29.99 14.67
CA GLU A 524 1.62 -28.91 15.65
C GLU A 524 2.28 -29.45 16.92
N THR A 525 3.34 -28.80 17.39
CA THR A 525 4.00 -29.11 18.67
C THR A 525 3.97 -27.88 19.57
N ILE A 526 3.58 -28.07 20.83
CA ILE A 526 3.59 -27.02 21.86
C ILE A 526 4.39 -27.54 23.06
N THR A 527 5.42 -26.80 23.46
CA THR A 527 6.21 -27.06 24.66
C THR A 527 6.16 -25.84 25.57
N VAL A 528 5.80 -26.05 26.83
CA VAL A 528 5.74 -24.99 27.85
C VAL A 528 6.69 -25.37 28.98
N GLY A 529 7.71 -24.54 29.22
CA GLY A 529 8.76 -24.83 30.21
C GLY A 529 8.34 -24.63 31.67
N ALA A 530 7.23 -23.94 31.90
CA ALA A 530 6.65 -23.71 33.22
C ALA A 530 5.13 -23.92 33.17
N ASN A 531 4.33 -22.88 33.43
CA ASN A 531 2.88 -22.99 33.57
C ASN A 531 2.14 -22.65 32.27
N ARG A 532 1.03 -23.37 32.00
CA ARG A 532 0.06 -23.04 30.95
C ARG A 532 -1.32 -22.85 31.57
N GLN A 533 -1.97 -21.72 31.30
CA GLN A 533 -3.35 -21.44 31.68
C GLN A 533 -4.21 -21.29 30.42
N LYS A 534 -5.43 -21.83 30.44
CA LYS A 534 -6.43 -21.69 29.37
C LYS A 534 -7.78 -21.39 30.00
N LEU A 535 -8.44 -20.32 29.56
CA LEU A 535 -9.80 -19.97 29.97
C LEU A 535 -10.69 -19.85 28.72
N VAL A 536 -11.84 -20.51 28.76
CA VAL A 536 -12.89 -20.41 27.76
C VAL A 536 -14.19 -20.08 28.48
N VAL A 537 -14.76 -18.90 28.20
CA VAL A 537 -15.90 -18.37 28.97
C VAL A 537 -17.21 -19.09 28.65
N VAL A 538 -17.38 -19.51 27.39
CA VAL A 538 -18.65 -20.08 26.90
C VAL A 538 -18.48 -21.56 26.61
N ASN A 539 -17.99 -21.93 25.42
CA ASN A 539 -17.94 -23.31 24.97
C ASN A 539 -16.54 -23.68 24.47
N GLU A 540 -16.05 -24.82 24.93
CA GLU A 540 -14.89 -25.49 24.37
C GLU A 540 -15.33 -26.79 23.68
N THR A 541 -14.80 -27.06 22.50
CA THR A 541 -14.99 -28.32 21.79
C THR A 541 -13.64 -28.83 21.34
N GLU A 542 -13.32 -30.07 21.70
CA GLU A 542 -12.10 -30.76 21.33
C GLU A 542 -12.47 -32.08 20.65
N THR A 543 -11.83 -32.39 19.52
CA THR A 543 -12.07 -33.62 18.77
C THR A 543 -10.75 -34.22 18.34
N THR A 544 -10.54 -35.49 18.65
CA THR A 544 -9.36 -36.26 18.26
C THR A 544 -9.80 -37.40 17.35
N GLY A 545 -9.27 -37.47 16.13
CA GLY A 545 -9.73 -38.45 15.14
C GLY A 545 -9.26 -39.88 15.40
N ALA A 546 -8.11 -40.07 16.05
CA ALA A 546 -7.53 -41.38 16.33
C ALA A 546 -7.24 -41.57 17.82
N ASN A 547 -6.07 -41.13 18.28
CA ASN A 547 -5.59 -41.40 19.64
C ASN A 547 -5.41 -40.10 20.43
N ARG A 548 -5.94 -40.07 21.66
CA ARG A 548 -5.61 -39.07 22.68
C ARG A 548 -4.91 -39.76 23.84
N THR A 549 -3.70 -39.31 24.18
CA THR A 549 -2.95 -39.78 25.35
C THR A 549 -2.72 -38.60 26.28
N GLU A 550 -3.10 -38.75 27.54
CA GLU A 550 -2.92 -37.73 28.57
C GLU A 550 -2.19 -38.36 29.76
N VAL A 551 -1.07 -37.75 30.17
CA VAL A 551 -0.23 -38.22 31.28
C VAL A 551 -0.07 -37.07 32.27
N THR A 552 -0.37 -37.34 33.53
CA THR A 552 -0.21 -36.38 34.64
C THR A 552 0.77 -36.95 35.65
N GLY A 553 1.86 -36.25 35.94
CA GLY A 553 2.93 -36.76 36.80
C GLY A 553 2.64 -36.69 38.30
N ALA A 554 1.77 -35.78 38.73
CA ALA A 554 1.38 -35.62 40.13
C ALA A 554 -0.15 -35.71 40.29
N ASN A 555 -0.86 -34.58 40.24
CA ASN A 555 -2.29 -34.52 40.55
C ASN A 555 -3.12 -34.10 39.33
N ARG A 556 -4.27 -34.76 39.13
CA ARG A 556 -5.33 -34.33 38.21
C ARG A 556 -6.61 -34.08 39.01
N THR A 557 -7.15 -32.87 38.92
CA THR A 557 -8.44 -32.50 39.50
C THR A 557 -9.41 -32.11 38.40
N GLU A 558 -10.62 -32.68 38.40
CA GLU A 558 -11.67 -32.41 37.42
C GLU A 558 -12.98 -32.09 38.14
N ILE A 559 -13.56 -30.92 37.89
CA ILE A 559 -14.79 -30.44 38.55
C ILE A 559 -15.82 -30.14 37.45
N THR A 560 -16.97 -30.82 37.49
CA THR A 560 -18.09 -30.62 36.56
C THR A 560 -19.31 -30.10 37.31
N GLY A 561 -19.85 -28.94 36.91
CA GLY A 561 -20.95 -28.28 37.64
C GLY A 561 -22.34 -28.87 37.37
N ALA A 562 -22.55 -29.51 36.22
CA ALA A 562 -23.83 -30.11 35.86
C ALA A 562 -23.64 -31.60 35.51
N ASN A 563 -23.46 -31.92 34.23
CA ASN A 563 -23.43 -33.31 33.77
C ASN A 563 -22.06 -33.69 33.20
N ARG A 564 -21.54 -34.84 33.63
CA ARG A 564 -20.44 -35.55 32.97
C ARG A 564 -20.99 -36.83 32.33
N THR A 565 -20.89 -36.95 31.01
CA THR A 565 -21.27 -38.17 30.29
C THR A 565 -20.02 -38.81 29.67
N THR A 566 -19.82 -40.10 29.91
CA THR A 566 -18.69 -40.86 29.33
C THR A 566 -19.23 -42.07 28.59
N THR A 567 -18.93 -42.16 27.28
CA THR A 567 -19.32 -43.29 26.43
C THR A 567 -18.05 -43.96 25.90
N ILE A 568 -17.90 -45.26 26.16
CA ILE A 568 -16.73 -46.04 25.74
C ILE A 568 -17.22 -47.16 24.84
N GLY A 569 -16.85 -47.11 23.55
CA GLY A 569 -17.28 -48.12 22.56
C GLY A 569 -16.52 -49.45 22.68
N GLY A 570 -15.33 -49.44 23.27
CA GLY A 570 -14.49 -50.61 23.51
C GLY A 570 -14.46 -51.00 25.00
N SER A 571 -13.25 -51.10 25.55
CA SER A 571 -13.01 -51.44 26.96
C SER A 571 -12.60 -50.22 27.80
N SER A 572 -13.04 -50.19 29.05
CA SER A 572 -12.51 -49.28 30.09
C SER A 572 -11.69 -50.09 31.09
N SER A 573 -10.48 -49.63 31.42
CA SER A 573 -9.63 -50.24 32.45
C SER A 573 -9.21 -49.18 33.45
N LYS A 574 -9.51 -49.40 34.73
CA LYS A 574 -9.12 -48.53 35.85
C LYS A 574 -8.27 -49.33 36.83
N GLN A 575 -7.08 -48.84 37.11
CA GLN A 575 -6.18 -49.39 38.11
C GLN A 575 -5.85 -48.29 39.11
N VAL A 576 -6.14 -48.54 40.38
CA VAL A 576 -5.83 -47.64 41.49
C VAL A 576 -4.82 -48.35 42.39
N GLY A 577 -3.64 -47.75 42.58
CA GLY A 577 -2.58 -48.34 43.41
C GLY A 577 -2.77 -48.11 44.91
N GLY A 578 -3.50 -47.05 45.28
CA GLY A 578 -3.92 -46.75 46.64
C GLY A 578 -5.43 -46.91 46.80
N ASP A 579 -6.07 -45.95 47.45
CA ASP A 579 -7.51 -46.00 47.75
C ASP A 579 -8.37 -45.44 46.63
N GLU A 580 -9.53 -46.06 46.40
CA GLU A 580 -10.60 -45.55 45.55
C GLU A 580 -11.84 -45.29 46.41
N LEU A 581 -12.32 -44.05 46.39
CA LEU A 581 -13.53 -43.61 47.10
C LEU A 581 -14.57 -43.14 46.08
N GLU A 582 -15.77 -43.73 46.13
CA GLU A 582 -16.91 -43.35 45.29
C GLU A 582 -18.11 -43.06 46.20
N ARG A 583 -18.71 -41.87 46.03
CA ARG A 583 -19.91 -41.44 46.75
C ARG A 583 -20.98 -41.01 45.73
N THR A 584 -22.17 -41.57 45.86
CA THR A 584 -23.35 -41.19 45.07
C THR A 584 -24.47 -40.81 46.04
N ASP A 585 -24.83 -39.52 46.11
CA ASP A 585 -25.95 -39.06 46.96
C ASP A 585 -27.33 -39.39 46.35
N GLY A 586 -27.38 -39.59 45.03
CA GLY A 586 -28.58 -40.01 44.30
C GLY A 586 -28.63 -41.52 44.05
N ASN A 587 -29.12 -41.91 42.88
CA ASN A 587 -29.21 -43.32 42.50
C ASN A 587 -27.96 -43.80 41.75
N LEU A 588 -27.42 -44.96 42.14
CA LEU A 588 -26.45 -45.71 41.35
C LEU A 588 -27.14 -46.90 40.66
N THR A 589 -27.09 -46.93 39.32
CA THR A 589 -27.61 -48.06 38.52
C THR A 589 -26.47 -48.71 37.76
N ILE A 590 -26.27 -50.01 37.97
CA ILE A 590 -25.23 -50.80 37.29
C ILE A 590 -25.90 -51.89 36.46
N TYR A 591 -25.65 -51.87 35.14
CA TYR A 591 -26.08 -52.93 34.23
C TYR A 591 -24.87 -53.68 33.67
N ILE A 592 -24.85 -55.00 33.85
CA ILE A 592 -23.77 -55.86 33.38
C ILE A 592 -24.37 -56.92 32.46
N GLY A 593 -24.06 -56.84 31.17
CA GLY A 593 -24.65 -57.73 30.16
C GLY A 593 -24.13 -59.17 30.18
N LYS A 594 -22.99 -59.41 30.85
CA LYS A 594 -22.37 -60.74 30.99
C LYS A 594 -22.03 -61.04 32.45
N ASN A 595 -20.74 -61.11 32.78
CA ASN A 595 -20.27 -61.54 34.10
C ASN A 595 -19.80 -60.34 34.92
N GLN A 596 -19.99 -60.45 36.23
CA GLN A 596 -19.35 -59.60 37.22
C GLN A 596 -18.54 -60.51 38.15
N ASP A 597 -17.22 -60.35 38.15
CA ASP A 597 -16.33 -61.05 39.06
C ASP A 597 -15.85 -60.05 40.12
N ILE A 598 -16.06 -60.37 41.40
CA ILE A 598 -15.64 -59.54 42.54
C ILE A 598 -14.71 -60.39 43.40
N VAL A 599 -13.45 -59.98 43.54
CA VAL A 599 -12.46 -60.62 44.41
C VAL A 599 -12.03 -59.63 45.47
N ILE A 600 -12.34 -59.93 46.72
CA ILE A 600 -11.95 -59.12 47.88
C ILE A 600 -11.03 -59.97 48.73
N LYS A 601 -9.76 -59.59 48.83
CA LYS A 601 -8.76 -60.29 49.66
C LYS A 601 -8.91 -59.99 51.15
N GLY A 602 -9.37 -58.77 51.46
CA GLY A 602 -9.69 -58.33 52.81
C GLY A 602 -11.16 -58.58 53.14
N THR A 603 -11.78 -57.61 53.80
CA THR A 603 -13.16 -57.71 54.28
C THR A 603 -14.13 -57.03 53.32
N LYS A 604 -15.22 -57.71 52.94
CA LYS A 604 -16.42 -57.07 52.37
C LYS A 604 -17.37 -56.71 53.50
N ARG A 605 -17.76 -55.44 53.61
CA ARG A 605 -18.88 -55.00 54.48
C ARG A 605 -19.97 -54.43 53.59
N GLU A 606 -21.22 -54.79 53.86
CA GLU A 606 -22.38 -54.39 53.06
C GLU A 606 -23.56 -54.15 54.00
N GLN A 607 -24.04 -52.91 54.04
CA GLN A 607 -25.18 -52.49 54.84
C GLN A 607 -26.28 -51.98 53.90
N ILE A 608 -27.50 -52.48 54.11
CA ILE A 608 -28.69 -52.05 53.38
C ILE A 608 -29.72 -51.64 54.43
N GLU A 609 -30.11 -50.37 54.45
CA GLU A 609 -31.14 -49.86 55.38
C GLU A 609 -32.57 -50.20 54.91
N GLY A 610 -32.76 -50.28 53.60
CA GLY A 610 -34.02 -50.68 52.96
C GLY A 610 -34.07 -52.18 52.63
N ASP A 611 -34.68 -52.51 51.49
CA ASP A 611 -34.84 -53.89 51.04
C ASP A 611 -33.67 -54.40 50.20
N SER A 612 -33.28 -55.66 50.42
CA SER A 612 -32.34 -56.40 49.55
C SER A 612 -33.09 -57.52 48.82
N HIS A 613 -33.20 -57.40 47.49
CA HIS A 613 -33.85 -58.39 46.64
C HIS A 613 -32.82 -59.18 45.83
N LEU A 614 -32.75 -60.50 46.05
CA LEU A 614 -31.91 -61.39 45.25
C LEU A 614 -32.77 -62.42 44.51
N ARG A 615 -32.72 -62.39 43.18
CA ARG A 615 -33.32 -63.42 42.32
C ARG A 615 -32.26 -64.09 41.46
N VAL A 616 -32.03 -65.37 41.69
CA VAL A 616 -31.09 -66.19 40.89
C VAL A 616 -31.90 -67.19 40.07
N LYS A 617 -31.87 -67.06 38.73
CA LYS A 617 -32.55 -68.02 37.82
C LYS A 617 -31.78 -69.35 37.70
N GLY A 618 -30.46 -69.29 37.79
CA GLY A 618 -29.56 -70.43 37.73
C GLY A 618 -29.30 -71.03 39.11
N LYS A 619 -28.04 -71.35 39.39
CA LYS A 619 -27.58 -71.87 40.68
C LYS A 619 -27.04 -70.74 41.54
N ARG A 620 -27.36 -70.76 42.83
CA ARG A 620 -26.64 -69.99 43.86
C ARG A 620 -25.81 -70.99 44.67
N ASN A 621 -24.51 -71.04 44.41
CA ASN A 621 -23.58 -71.83 45.21
C ASN A 621 -22.93 -70.90 46.25
N GLN A 622 -23.02 -71.26 47.52
CA GLN A 622 -22.38 -70.53 48.60
C GLN A 622 -21.54 -71.50 49.42
N ARG A 623 -20.27 -71.17 49.63
CA ARG A 623 -19.36 -71.88 50.50
C ARG A 623 -18.81 -70.88 51.51
N VAL A 624 -18.79 -71.28 52.77
CA VAL A 624 -18.20 -70.51 53.86
C VAL A 624 -17.25 -71.47 54.57
N ASP A 625 -15.94 -71.19 54.50
CA ASP A 625 -14.93 -72.07 55.15
C ASP A 625 -14.82 -71.80 56.66
N GLY A 626 -15.26 -70.61 57.11
CA GLY A 626 -15.43 -70.28 58.52
C GLY A 626 -16.90 -70.37 58.97
N ASN A 627 -17.29 -69.54 59.93
CA ASN A 627 -18.65 -69.52 60.46
C ASN A 627 -19.62 -68.79 59.53
N GLN A 628 -20.79 -69.39 59.29
CA GLN A 628 -21.95 -68.68 58.73
C GLN A 628 -22.96 -68.36 59.84
N SER A 629 -22.98 -67.11 60.30
CA SER A 629 -23.97 -66.61 61.26
C SER A 629 -25.19 -66.04 60.51
N LEU A 630 -26.40 -66.44 60.90
CA LEU A 630 -27.65 -65.92 60.34
C LEU A 630 -28.67 -65.63 61.43
N THR A 631 -28.95 -64.35 61.63
CA THR A 631 -30.00 -63.86 62.54
C THR A 631 -31.17 -63.33 61.71
N VAL A 632 -32.37 -63.85 61.93
CA VAL A 632 -33.61 -63.35 61.31
C VAL A 632 -34.58 -62.95 62.42
N LYS A 633 -34.78 -61.64 62.63
CA LYS A 633 -35.57 -61.11 63.76
C LYS A 633 -37.09 -61.36 63.62
N LYS A 634 -37.59 -61.53 62.40
CA LYS A 634 -39.00 -61.80 62.11
C LYS A 634 -39.18 -63.26 61.67
N SER A 635 -39.45 -63.50 60.39
CA SER A 635 -39.69 -64.84 59.84
C SER A 635 -38.64 -65.22 58.80
N ARG A 636 -38.16 -66.47 58.86
CA ARG A 636 -37.42 -67.12 57.78
C ARG A 636 -38.34 -68.15 57.15
N GLN A 637 -38.55 -68.06 55.84
CA GLN A 637 -39.33 -69.04 55.08
C GLN A 637 -38.42 -69.70 54.05
N GLU A 638 -38.41 -71.03 54.03
CA GLU A 638 -37.68 -71.80 53.03
C GLU A 638 -38.62 -72.76 52.33
N LYS A 639 -38.67 -72.68 51.01
CA LYS A 639 -39.41 -73.61 50.16
C LYS A 639 -38.43 -74.30 49.23
N ILE A 640 -38.21 -75.58 49.44
CA ILE A 640 -37.26 -76.38 48.66
C ILE A 640 -38.04 -77.32 47.73
N GLY A 641 -37.80 -77.22 46.42
CA GLY A 641 -38.59 -77.95 45.42
C GLY A 641 -38.25 -79.44 45.26
N LYS A 642 -37.07 -79.89 45.72
CA LYS A 642 -36.64 -81.29 45.59
C LYS A 642 -36.04 -81.86 46.88
N ARG A 643 -34.83 -81.43 47.26
CA ARG A 643 -34.09 -81.98 48.41
C ARG A 643 -33.57 -80.85 49.28
N HIS A 644 -33.97 -80.84 50.54
CA HIS A 644 -33.31 -80.11 51.61
C HIS A 644 -32.47 -81.11 52.41
N ALA A 645 -31.17 -80.87 52.53
CA ALA A 645 -30.26 -81.75 53.25
C ALA A 645 -29.41 -80.89 54.19
N THR A 646 -29.43 -81.26 55.46
CA THR A 646 -28.67 -80.60 56.53
C THR A 646 -27.85 -81.68 57.22
N GLU A 647 -26.54 -81.46 57.28
CA GLU A 647 -25.58 -82.33 57.93
C GLU A 647 -24.71 -81.43 58.80
N ALA A 648 -24.53 -81.78 60.07
CA ALA A 648 -23.65 -81.09 61.00
C ALA A 648 -22.69 -82.10 61.62
N GLY A 649 -21.42 -81.71 61.78
CA GLY A 649 -20.39 -82.61 62.33
C GLY A 649 -20.56 -82.94 63.81
N GLU A 650 -21.22 -82.06 64.57
CA GLU A 650 -21.43 -82.23 66.01
C GLU A 650 -22.92 -82.28 66.36
N GLU A 651 -23.66 -81.19 66.11
CA GLU A 651 -25.06 -81.07 66.53
C GLU A 651 -25.95 -80.39 65.48
N ILE A 652 -27.15 -80.96 65.27
CA ILE A 652 -28.30 -80.24 64.72
C ILE A 652 -29.30 -80.04 65.86
N HIS A 653 -29.46 -78.79 66.32
CA HIS A 653 -30.42 -78.45 67.36
C HIS A 653 -31.64 -77.74 66.77
N LEU A 654 -32.79 -78.41 66.79
CA LEU A 654 -34.08 -77.85 66.38
C LEU A 654 -34.89 -77.51 67.63
N LYS A 655 -35.03 -76.21 67.94
CA LYS A 655 -35.84 -75.70 69.05
C LYS A 655 -36.92 -74.76 68.53
N ALA A 656 -38.16 -75.02 68.90
CA ALA A 656 -39.29 -74.13 68.64
C ALA A 656 -39.89 -73.65 69.97
N GLY A 657 -40.28 -72.37 70.05
CA GLY A 657 -40.85 -71.79 71.27
C GLY A 657 -42.29 -72.23 71.57
N THR A 658 -43.06 -72.61 70.53
CA THR A 658 -44.47 -73.00 70.65
C THR A 658 -44.72 -74.42 70.13
N ALA A 659 -44.37 -74.70 68.88
CA ALA A 659 -44.57 -76.02 68.27
C ALA A 659 -43.45 -76.34 67.27
N LEU A 660 -42.95 -77.58 67.34
CA LEU A 660 -42.15 -78.19 66.29
C LEU A 660 -43.02 -79.24 65.61
N VAL A 661 -43.36 -79.00 64.35
CA VAL A 661 -44.14 -79.93 63.52
C VAL A 661 -43.23 -80.48 62.43
N ILE A 662 -43.04 -81.79 62.40
CA ILE A 662 -42.30 -82.49 61.36
C ILE A 662 -43.27 -83.44 60.68
N GLU A 663 -43.57 -83.16 59.43
CA GLU A 663 -44.48 -83.95 58.60
C GLU A 663 -43.73 -84.51 57.39
N ALA A 664 -43.98 -85.77 57.08
CA ALA A 664 -43.56 -86.39 55.84
C ALA A 664 -44.74 -87.17 55.24
N ALA A 665 -44.90 -87.07 53.92
CA ALA A 665 -46.07 -87.65 53.25
C ALA A 665 -45.99 -89.18 53.07
N GLN A 666 -44.77 -89.74 52.99
CA GLN A 666 -44.56 -91.16 52.73
C GLN A 666 -43.75 -91.83 53.82
N ASP A 667 -42.70 -91.16 54.30
CA ASP A 667 -41.72 -91.74 55.22
C ASP A 667 -41.11 -90.66 56.10
N LEU A 668 -41.25 -90.81 57.41
CA LEU A 668 -40.47 -90.09 58.41
C LEU A 668 -39.64 -91.09 59.19
N THR A 669 -38.31 -91.05 59.02
CA THR A 669 -37.38 -91.89 59.78
C THR A 669 -36.48 -91.04 60.66
N LEU A 670 -36.52 -91.30 61.96
CA LEU A 670 -35.57 -90.82 62.96
C LEU A 670 -34.68 -91.99 63.34
N LYS A 671 -33.40 -91.96 62.95
CA LYS A 671 -32.47 -93.08 63.14
C LYS A 671 -31.24 -92.63 63.90
N GLY A 672 -30.84 -93.43 64.89
CA GLY A 672 -29.61 -93.27 65.65
C GLY A 672 -28.87 -94.60 65.82
N PRO A 673 -27.72 -94.61 66.51
CA PRO A 673 -26.89 -95.81 66.66
C PRO A 673 -27.59 -96.95 67.43
N GLY A 674 -28.54 -96.64 68.31
CA GLY A 674 -29.27 -97.63 69.11
C GLY A 674 -30.55 -98.20 68.46
N GLY A 675 -30.97 -97.70 67.29
CA GLY A 675 -32.23 -98.07 66.65
C GLY A 675 -32.84 -96.96 65.79
N PHE A 676 -34.09 -97.14 65.38
CA PHE A 676 -34.85 -96.11 64.65
C PHE A 676 -36.34 -96.10 65.02
N ILE A 677 -36.95 -94.95 64.77
CA ILE A 677 -38.39 -94.75 64.69
C ILE A 677 -38.69 -94.40 63.25
N ARG A 678 -39.57 -95.18 62.61
CA ARG A 678 -40.02 -94.94 61.25
C ARG A 678 -41.54 -94.87 61.24
N ILE A 679 -42.07 -93.82 60.63
CA ILE A 679 -43.50 -93.60 60.43
C ILE A 679 -43.71 -93.62 58.92
N ASP A 680 -44.44 -94.62 58.43
CA ASP A 680 -44.80 -94.78 57.03
C ASP A 680 -46.28 -95.20 56.89
N ALA A 681 -46.72 -95.52 55.67
CA ALA A 681 -48.11 -95.92 55.41
C ALA A 681 -48.53 -97.21 56.15
N GLY A 682 -47.58 -98.02 56.64
CA GLY A 682 -47.83 -99.24 57.41
C GLY A 682 -47.93 -99.01 58.93
N GLY A 683 -47.66 -97.80 59.42
CA GLY A 683 -47.79 -97.41 60.83
C GLY A 683 -46.48 -96.94 61.46
N ILE A 684 -46.43 -96.96 62.81
CA ILE A 684 -45.24 -96.56 63.58
C ILE A 684 -44.41 -97.79 63.89
N THR A 685 -43.25 -97.90 63.24
CA THR A 685 -42.26 -98.95 63.54
C THR A 685 -41.19 -98.42 64.48
N ILE A 686 -41.07 -99.05 65.65
CA ILE A 686 -40.02 -98.77 66.62
C ILE A 686 -39.15 -100.02 66.76
N LYS A 687 -37.89 -99.93 66.33
CA LYS A 687 -36.92 -101.04 66.41
C LYS A 687 -35.60 -100.54 66.98
N GLY A 688 -35.21 -101.06 68.12
CA GLY A 688 -33.93 -100.79 68.76
C GLY A 688 -33.47 -101.98 69.60
N ASN A 689 -32.21 -101.96 70.03
CA ASN A 689 -31.64 -103.02 70.87
C ASN A 689 -32.38 -103.15 72.21
N LEU A 690 -32.87 -102.01 72.73
CA LEU A 690 -33.71 -101.90 73.91
C LEU A 690 -34.63 -100.68 73.76
N VAL A 691 -35.95 -100.88 73.87
CA VAL A 691 -36.95 -99.81 73.81
C VAL A 691 -37.50 -99.57 75.21
N LYS A 692 -37.17 -98.43 75.81
CA LYS A 692 -37.66 -98.04 77.15
C LYS A 692 -38.94 -97.22 77.01
N ILE A 693 -40.08 -97.78 77.43
CA ILE A 693 -41.38 -97.10 77.47
C ILE A 693 -41.71 -96.84 78.96
N ASN A 694 -42.02 -95.59 79.33
CA ASN A 694 -42.36 -95.16 80.70
C ASN A 694 -41.31 -95.48 81.79
N SER A 695 -40.02 -95.60 81.43
CA SER A 695 -38.90 -95.80 82.39
C SER A 695 -38.02 -94.55 82.43
N GLY A 696 -37.78 -93.99 83.62
CA GLY A 696 -37.13 -92.69 83.83
C GLY A 696 -35.79 -92.49 83.09
N GLY A 697 -35.67 -91.35 82.41
CA GLY A 697 -34.48 -90.86 81.72
C GLY A 697 -34.56 -89.34 81.51
N SER A 698 -33.41 -88.69 81.32
CA SER A 698 -33.31 -87.26 81.02
C SER A 698 -33.19 -87.01 79.51
N PRO A 699 -33.77 -85.93 78.97
CA PRO A 699 -33.59 -85.55 77.57
C PRO A 699 -32.13 -85.13 77.30
N GLY A 700 -31.68 -85.26 76.06
CA GLY A 700 -30.43 -84.63 75.62
C GLY A 700 -30.55 -83.11 75.66
N SER A 701 -29.47 -82.42 76.02
CA SER A 701 -29.38 -80.96 76.01
C SER A 701 -28.64 -80.49 74.75
N GLY A 702 -29.24 -79.56 74.00
CA GLY A 702 -28.56 -78.90 72.88
C GLY A 702 -28.07 -77.50 73.20
N SER A 703 -27.07 -77.01 72.46
CA SER A 703 -26.30 -75.79 72.79
C SER A 703 -27.07 -74.47 72.60
N GLY A 704 -28.21 -74.51 71.90
CA GLY A 704 -28.95 -73.30 71.46
C GLY A 704 -28.28 -72.55 70.30
N ALA A 705 -28.97 -71.55 69.75
CA ALA A 705 -28.44 -70.70 68.68
C ALA A 705 -27.88 -69.39 69.24
N SER A 706 -26.62 -69.06 68.93
CA SER A 706 -25.96 -67.80 69.30
C SER A 706 -25.15 -67.24 68.11
N PRO A 707 -25.82 -66.76 67.05
CA PRO A 707 -25.15 -66.20 65.87
C PRO A 707 -24.35 -64.94 66.22
N GLU A 708 -23.18 -64.77 65.60
CA GLU A 708 -22.38 -63.54 65.68
C GLU A 708 -23.03 -62.40 64.86
N GLU A 709 -23.02 -61.18 65.39
CA GLU A 709 -23.51 -59.98 64.68
C GLU A 709 -22.48 -59.49 63.63
N PRO A 710 -22.93 -58.94 62.48
CA PRO A 710 -22.03 -58.40 61.47
C PRO A 710 -21.35 -57.10 61.95
N ALA A 711 -20.12 -56.88 61.51
CA ALA A 711 -19.41 -55.61 61.74
C ALA A 711 -19.99 -54.48 60.87
N GLU A 712 -20.05 -53.25 61.41
CA GLU A 712 -20.63 -52.08 60.74
C GLU A 712 -19.89 -51.70 59.45
N ALA A 713 -20.65 -51.30 58.43
CA ALA A 713 -20.09 -50.74 57.21
C ALA A 713 -19.49 -49.35 57.48
N VAL A 714 -18.44 -48.97 56.74
CA VAL A 714 -17.79 -47.67 56.90
C VAL A 714 -18.30 -46.74 55.80
N GLU A 715 -18.79 -45.56 56.15
CA GLU A 715 -19.22 -44.55 55.19
C GLU A 715 -18.02 -43.85 54.53
N ALA A 716 -18.11 -43.64 53.22
CA ALA A 716 -17.10 -42.87 52.48
C ALA A 716 -17.28 -41.36 52.75
N VAL A 717 -16.31 -40.76 53.44
CA VAL A 717 -16.23 -39.30 53.64
C VAL A 717 -15.38 -38.71 52.53
N ILE A 718 -15.98 -37.88 51.66
CA ILE A 718 -15.29 -37.17 50.58
C ILE A 718 -15.54 -35.68 50.76
N GLU A 719 -14.48 -34.89 50.91
CA GLU A 719 -14.55 -33.43 50.89
C GLU A 719 -14.58 -32.92 49.46
N ALA A 720 -15.49 -31.98 49.16
CA ALA A 720 -15.57 -31.38 47.83
C ALA A 720 -14.31 -30.52 47.58
N PRO A 721 -13.58 -30.71 46.47
CA PRO A 721 -12.41 -29.91 46.18
C PRO A 721 -12.80 -28.45 45.93
N GLU A 722 -11.98 -27.51 46.42
CA GLU A 722 -12.17 -26.09 46.13
C GLU A 722 -12.05 -25.82 44.64
N ARG A 723 -12.97 -25.01 44.10
CA ARG A 723 -12.94 -24.63 42.70
C ARG A 723 -11.83 -23.60 42.49
N PRO A 724 -10.82 -23.88 41.64
CA PRO A 724 -9.78 -22.89 41.36
C PRO A 724 -10.42 -21.66 40.71
N VAL A 725 -10.12 -20.49 41.26
CA VAL A 725 -10.52 -19.19 40.71
C VAL A 725 -9.51 -18.84 39.62
N PRO A 726 -9.93 -18.73 38.34
CA PRO A 726 -9.02 -18.26 37.29
C PRO A 726 -8.55 -16.85 37.61
N ASP A 727 -7.31 -16.54 37.26
CA ASP A 727 -6.83 -15.16 37.32
C ASP A 727 -7.78 -14.23 36.54
N ASN A 728 -8.15 -13.12 37.17
CA ASN A 728 -9.11 -12.19 36.63
C ASN A 728 -8.49 -11.48 35.40
N LEU A 729 -8.93 -11.86 34.19
CA LEU A 729 -8.46 -11.29 32.92
C LEU A 729 -8.66 -9.76 32.82
N GLY A 730 -9.49 -9.16 33.68
CA GLY A 730 -9.67 -7.71 33.73
C GLY A 730 -8.54 -6.93 34.43
N ILE A 731 -7.58 -7.60 35.09
CA ILE A 731 -6.60 -6.94 35.99
C ILE A 731 -5.14 -7.07 35.52
N THR A 732 -4.84 -7.83 34.47
CA THR A 732 -3.50 -7.74 33.85
C THR A 732 -3.40 -6.43 33.07
N GLY A 733 -2.87 -5.39 33.72
CA GLY A 733 -2.68 -4.02 33.21
C GLY A 733 -1.75 -3.91 32.00
N LEU A 734 -2.05 -4.63 30.92
CA LEU A 734 -1.48 -4.47 29.58
C LEU A 734 -2.38 -3.58 28.69
N GLY A 735 -3.55 -3.18 29.20
CA GLY A 735 -4.43 -2.19 28.60
C GLY A 735 -4.30 -0.81 29.24
N GLN A 736 -3.14 -0.15 29.06
CA GLN A 736 -3.01 1.31 29.04
C GLN A 736 -1.95 1.73 28.03
#